data_AF-A0A2N1SKX3-F1
#
_entry.id   AF-A0A2N1SKX3-F1
#
_cell.length_a   1.000
_cell.length_b   1.000
_cell.length_c   1.000
_cell.angle_alpha   90.00
_cell.angle_beta   90.00
_cell.angle_gamma   90.00
#
_symmetry.space_group_name_H-M   'P 1'
#
loop_
_entity.id
_entity.type
_entity.pdbx_description
1 polymer ?
#
loop_
_entity_poly.entity_id
_entity_poly.type
_entity_poly.pdbx_seq_one_letter_code
_entity_poly.pdbx_strand_id
1 'polypeptide(L)'
;MATGIGQITITHMLDGSSVEDQYAANTSLTLAPTSGWTASAPAPQAGYYVWKRSRASHADGTFGAWTDAVRITGAIGAPGIPGEAGPAGPQGPSGNPGAIGVNIEGATIRVAGFDADGQFGAPSGIVYLGTSRYRLDDTSYTTTSSGQGYILASASGSIQFARLVAQTQGGATTSRMVWKDFNSGIEITSDAVVGNFRVESLQVTNAEITPPLGLDQFIRSHFMEILRSSDTAETQLQEMAVALGADRVLQTIVAIDAFIKNLWVSRLESEIYSTDANGYPEVGFHLDGLAGVAKIASLIAKNADIVGSFASDGFKTLAQVAGTTVGTFTAASTIFSFSEMCDLVPTGDTRSDIAGTIDGYAFTRASKRANQRLLLHANGAASSTISPSGGDKDETILSRITPLRLFGDNLHVQWHIDYDNNFAVRKLWRTKAGQSAAQIKADSEYQQNVGTADEPVYIKPEVTAGELWGSGPGKGDYAGSYGVNDSRPDLTLWVFNGGLWGSGTATANYLRVWTNQVFDGLVLTDGDASFHVVGFQPEAYYLSSSKAFTIGGTNQDSASMKRYKSGTDFYDRFSSVPVGTNSACSGAIRVDGIPHAVTRLRKDADRLVFFTGTQEVHVRKFVDGTDIGVHTDLAITDPVVLGAMDGGIESMWVVPWAHATYDIGQTLKRFRSMYLSGEMVSGSVQTGTVGATTVNATTVWGAVAN
;
A
#
# COMPACT_ATOMS: atom_id res chain seq x y z
N MET A 1 -30.81 3.35 -26.82
CA MET A 1 -31.07 2.30 -25.80
C MET A 1 -29.93 1.32 -25.88
N ALA A 2 -29.02 1.36 -24.91
CA ALA A 2 -27.92 0.42 -24.77
C ALA A 2 -27.98 -0.15 -23.35
N THR A 3 -28.22 -1.45 -23.26
CA THR A 3 -28.35 -2.19 -22.01
C THR A 3 -26.95 -2.47 -21.49
N GLY A 4 -26.50 -1.72 -20.49
CA GLY A 4 -25.23 -1.95 -19.82
C GLY A 4 -25.34 -3.13 -18.87
N ILE A 5 -24.71 -4.25 -19.21
CA ILE A 5 -24.55 -5.40 -18.31
C ILE A 5 -23.37 -5.08 -17.38
N GLY A 6 -23.67 -4.69 -16.14
CA GLY A 6 -22.68 -4.53 -15.09
C GLY A 6 -22.44 -5.86 -14.38
N GLN A 7 -21.19 -6.32 -14.33
CA GLN A 7 -20.78 -7.45 -13.48
C GLN A 7 -20.55 -6.93 -12.06
N ILE A 8 -21.26 -7.49 -11.09
CA ILE A 8 -21.06 -7.26 -9.65
C ILE A 8 -20.30 -8.46 -9.09
N THR A 9 -19.12 -8.23 -8.53
CA THR A 9 -18.37 -9.26 -7.79
C THR A 9 -18.58 -9.03 -6.29
N ILE A 10 -19.36 -9.89 -5.65
CA ILE A 10 -19.56 -9.89 -4.20
C ILE A 10 -18.49 -10.80 -3.61
N THR A 11 -17.49 -10.24 -2.93
CA THR A 11 -16.35 -11.00 -2.38
C THR A 11 -16.67 -11.75 -1.08
N HIS A 12 -17.76 -11.40 -0.37
CA HIS A 12 -18.35 -12.23 0.68
C HIS A 12 -19.87 -12.00 0.74
N MET A 13 -20.65 -13.06 0.58
CA MET A 13 -22.04 -13.08 1.04
C MET A 13 -22.03 -13.68 2.45
N LEU A 14 -22.29 -12.88 3.46
CA LEU A 14 -22.72 -13.43 4.75
C LEU A 14 -24.16 -13.88 4.53
N ASP A 15 -24.42 -15.17 4.64
CA ASP A 15 -25.76 -15.77 4.57
C ASP A 15 -26.59 -15.44 5.82
N GLY A 16 -26.27 -14.32 6.51
CA GLY A 16 -26.75 -13.88 7.82
C GLY A 16 -26.79 -14.95 8.91
N SER A 17 -26.07 -16.07 8.75
CA SER A 17 -26.04 -17.12 9.76
C SER A 17 -25.14 -16.73 10.94
N SER A 18 -25.52 -17.15 12.14
CA SER A 18 -24.83 -16.87 13.40
C SER A 18 -24.87 -18.08 14.33
N VAL A 19 -24.13 -18.06 15.43
CA VAL A 19 -24.15 -19.13 16.44
C VAL A 19 -24.94 -18.65 17.65
N GLU A 20 -25.94 -19.43 18.06
CA GLU A 20 -26.72 -19.21 19.28
C GLU A 20 -26.22 -20.14 20.39
N ASP A 21 -26.00 -19.58 21.58
CA ASP A 21 -25.57 -20.31 22.78
C ASP A 21 -26.68 -20.34 23.83
N GLN A 22 -26.82 -21.48 24.52
CA GLN A 22 -27.66 -21.61 25.71
C GLN A 22 -26.88 -22.22 26.87
N TYR A 23 -27.31 -21.87 28.07
CA TYR A 23 -26.71 -22.25 29.34
C TYR A 23 -27.77 -22.83 30.29
N ALA A 24 -27.40 -23.83 31.09
CA ALA A 24 -28.23 -24.39 32.14
C ALA A 24 -27.36 -24.82 33.32
N ALA A 25 -27.92 -24.89 34.53
CA ALA A 25 -27.19 -25.33 35.71
C ALA A 25 -27.89 -26.50 36.41
N ASN A 26 -27.12 -27.46 36.90
CA ASN A 26 -27.60 -28.52 37.79
C ASN A 26 -26.51 -28.88 38.82
N THR A 27 -26.82 -29.84 39.69
CA THR A 27 -25.87 -30.34 40.71
C THR A 27 -24.99 -31.49 40.21
N SER A 28 -25.16 -31.94 38.96
CA SER A 28 -24.44 -33.09 38.42
C SER A 28 -23.11 -32.68 37.81
N LEU A 29 -22.06 -33.42 38.16
CA LEU A 29 -20.71 -33.22 37.65
C LEU A 29 -20.51 -33.79 36.23
N THR A 30 -21.34 -34.75 35.83
CA THR A 30 -21.11 -35.61 34.66
C THR A 30 -22.30 -35.71 33.72
N LEU A 31 -23.52 -35.36 34.16
CA LEU A 31 -24.73 -35.42 33.35
C LEU A 31 -25.27 -34.02 33.09
N ALA A 32 -25.38 -33.66 31.81
CA ALA A 32 -25.94 -32.37 31.41
C ALA A 32 -27.44 -32.24 31.77
N PRO A 33 -27.92 -31.03 32.07
CA PRO A 33 -29.35 -30.78 32.32
C PRO A 33 -30.22 -31.10 31.10
N THR A 34 -31.32 -31.82 31.29
CA THR A 34 -32.32 -32.10 30.24
C THR A 34 -33.31 -30.96 30.01
N SER A 35 -33.37 -29.98 30.92
CA SER A 35 -34.26 -28.81 30.88
C SER A 35 -33.63 -27.58 31.53
N GLY A 36 -34.19 -26.38 31.31
CA GLY A 36 -33.74 -25.13 31.95
C GLY A 36 -32.67 -24.35 31.19
N TRP A 37 -32.59 -24.52 29.87
CA TRP A 37 -31.61 -23.85 29.00
C TRP A 37 -32.04 -22.41 28.64
N THR A 38 -31.16 -21.43 28.89
CA THR A 38 -31.38 -19.99 28.66
C THR A 38 -30.22 -19.34 27.92
N ALA A 39 -30.45 -18.25 27.18
CA ALA A 39 -29.38 -17.55 26.46
C ALA A 39 -28.36 -16.84 27.38
N SER A 40 -28.76 -16.50 28.61
CA SER A 40 -27.89 -15.98 29.64
C SER A 40 -27.36 -17.09 30.55
N ALA A 41 -26.08 -16.99 30.93
CA ALA A 41 -25.48 -17.90 31.89
C ALA A 41 -26.07 -17.68 33.29
N PRO A 42 -26.53 -18.74 33.99
CA PRO A 42 -27.00 -18.64 35.38
C PRO A 42 -25.90 -18.11 36.31
N ALA A 43 -26.29 -17.35 37.35
CA ALA A 43 -25.35 -16.86 38.35
C ALA A 43 -24.65 -18.04 39.08
N PRO A 44 -23.33 -17.96 39.34
CA PRO A 44 -22.62 -19.01 40.05
C PRO A 44 -23.19 -19.25 41.45
N GLN A 45 -23.59 -20.49 41.75
CA GLN A 45 -24.09 -20.90 43.06
C GLN A 45 -23.23 -22.05 43.62
N ALA A 46 -22.94 -22.00 44.92
CA ALA A 46 -22.25 -23.08 45.61
C ALA A 46 -22.99 -24.42 45.44
N GLY A 47 -22.29 -25.45 44.94
CA GLY A 47 -22.84 -26.79 44.70
C GLY A 47 -23.52 -27.01 43.34
N TYR A 48 -23.54 -26.02 42.44
CA TYR A 48 -24.11 -26.13 41.09
C TYR A 48 -23.05 -25.93 40.00
N TYR A 49 -23.19 -26.66 38.89
CA TYR A 49 -22.32 -26.61 37.72
C TYR A 49 -23.10 -26.07 36.51
N VAL A 50 -22.49 -25.12 35.80
CA VAL A 50 -23.07 -24.52 34.60
C VAL A 50 -22.60 -25.28 33.37
N TRP A 51 -23.52 -25.52 32.45
CA TRP A 51 -23.34 -26.22 31.19
C TRP A 51 -23.72 -25.32 30.02
N LYS A 52 -23.06 -25.48 28.87
CA LYS A 52 -23.26 -24.73 27.62
C LYS A 52 -23.54 -25.68 26.46
N ARG A 53 -24.45 -25.30 25.56
CA ARG A 53 -24.64 -25.91 24.23
C ARG A 53 -24.83 -24.83 23.16
N SER A 54 -24.51 -25.15 21.91
CA SER A 54 -24.53 -24.19 20.80
C SER A 54 -25.29 -24.75 19.59
N ARG A 55 -25.86 -23.90 18.73
CA ARG A 55 -26.41 -24.29 17.42
C ARG A 55 -26.18 -23.20 16.38
N ALA A 56 -26.24 -23.57 15.10
CA ALA A 56 -26.28 -22.60 14.01
C ALA A 56 -27.69 -22.01 13.84
N SER A 57 -27.78 -20.69 13.68
CA SER A 57 -28.96 -19.94 13.26
C SER A 57 -28.72 -19.48 11.83
N HIS A 58 -29.51 -19.93 10.86
CA HIS A 58 -29.37 -19.56 9.45
C HIS A 58 -30.19 -18.28 9.13
N ALA A 59 -29.83 -17.48 8.12
CA ALA A 59 -30.61 -16.24 7.85
C ALA A 59 -32.01 -16.46 7.30
N ASP A 60 -32.34 -17.66 6.85
CA ASP A 60 -33.71 -18.01 6.49
C ASP A 60 -34.62 -18.23 7.71
N GLY A 61 -34.10 -18.02 8.93
CA GLY A 61 -34.81 -18.19 10.19
C GLY A 61 -34.87 -19.63 10.68
N THR A 62 -34.23 -20.57 9.98
CA THR A 62 -34.11 -21.96 10.42
C THR A 62 -32.93 -22.15 11.37
N PHE A 63 -33.02 -23.16 12.23
CA PHE A 63 -31.99 -23.48 13.22
C PHE A 63 -31.48 -24.90 13.04
N GLY A 64 -30.16 -25.07 13.15
CA GLY A 64 -29.51 -26.37 13.22
C GLY A 64 -29.79 -27.09 14.55
N ALA A 65 -29.37 -28.35 14.63
CA ALA A 65 -29.43 -29.12 15.87
C ALA A 65 -28.49 -28.55 16.94
N TRP A 66 -28.87 -28.68 18.21
CA TRP A 66 -28.00 -28.34 19.33
C TRP A 66 -26.83 -29.32 19.40
N THR A 67 -25.64 -28.80 19.65
CA THR A 67 -24.46 -29.61 19.98
C THR A 67 -24.62 -30.27 21.34
N ASP A 68 -23.80 -31.29 21.59
CA ASP A 68 -23.67 -31.87 22.92
C ASP A 68 -23.26 -30.80 23.95
N ALA A 69 -23.85 -30.90 25.14
CA ALA A 69 -23.66 -29.94 26.21
C ALA A 69 -22.33 -30.16 26.95
N VAL A 70 -21.60 -29.08 27.21
CA VAL A 70 -20.28 -29.09 27.87
C VAL A 70 -20.33 -28.28 29.17
N ARG A 71 -19.74 -28.80 30.24
CA ARG A 71 -19.65 -28.13 31.55
C ARG A 71 -18.58 -27.02 31.52
N ILE A 72 -18.90 -25.83 32.03
CA ILE A 72 -18.03 -24.65 31.95
C ILE A 72 -17.60 -24.06 33.31
N THR A 73 -17.99 -24.64 34.46
CA THR A 73 -17.58 -24.16 35.82
C THR A 73 -17.10 -25.27 36.78
N GLY A 74 -16.44 -24.87 37.88
CA GLY A 74 -16.06 -25.67 39.06
C GLY A 74 -16.60 -25.07 40.38
N ALA A 75 -16.45 -25.75 41.54
CA ALA A 75 -17.07 -25.34 42.81
C ALA A 75 -16.25 -24.27 43.60
N ILE A 76 -16.94 -23.35 44.30
CA ILE A 76 -16.35 -22.30 45.16
C ILE A 76 -16.36 -22.74 46.65
N GLY A 77 -15.27 -22.51 47.40
CA GLY A 77 -15.14 -22.83 48.84
C GLY A 77 -15.61 -21.71 49.79
N ALA A 78 -15.89 -22.03 51.07
CA ALA A 78 -16.52 -21.11 52.04
C ALA A 78 -15.53 -20.23 52.86
N PRO A 79 -15.88 -18.99 53.28
CA PRO A 79 -15.02 -18.09 54.08
C PRO A 79 -15.14 -18.27 55.62
N GLY A 80 -14.09 -17.92 56.40
CA GLY A 80 -14.00 -18.07 57.88
C GLY A 80 -14.26 -16.79 58.72
N ILE A 81 -14.38 -16.93 60.06
CA ILE A 81 -14.93 -15.94 61.03
C ILE A 81 -13.90 -15.34 62.04
N PRO A 82 -14.00 -14.05 62.49
CA PRO A 82 -13.11 -13.41 63.51
C PRO A 82 -13.65 -13.35 64.98
N GLY A 83 -12.81 -13.07 66.01
CA GLY A 83 -13.15 -13.11 67.49
C GLY A 83 -12.87 -11.84 68.36
N GLU A 84 -13.28 -11.82 69.65
CA GLU A 84 -13.44 -10.65 70.59
C GLU A 84 -12.34 -10.42 71.70
N ALA A 85 -12.38 -9.28 72.45
CA ALA A 85 -11.37 -8.71 73.38
C ALA A 85 -11.69 -8.78 74.92
N GLY A 86 -10.72 -8.55 75.85
CA GLY A 86 -10.82 -8.78 77.34
C GLY A 86 -10.43 -7.63 78.35
N PRO A 87 -10.56 -7.81 79.71
CA PRO A 87 -10.59 -6.73 80.75
C PRO A 87 -9.33 -6.51 81.68
N ALA A 88 -9.38 -5.49 82.58
CA ALA A 88 -8.28 -4.80 83.35
C ALA A 88 -7.81 -5.40 84.72
N GLY A 89 -6.60 -5.03 85.23
CA GLY A 89 -5.84 -5.73 86.32
C GLY A 89 -5.62 -5.04 87.71
N PRO A 90 -5.00 -5.74 88.71
CA PRO A 90 -4.98 -5.39 90.16
C PRO A 90 -3.72 -4.63 90.73
N GLN A 91 -3.79 -4.19 92.01
CA GLN A 91 -2.85 -3.32 92.78
C GLN A 91 -1.46 -3.94 93.12
N GLY A 92 -0.39 -3.13 93.14
CA GLY A 92 1.02 -3.55 93.20
C GLY A 92 1.62 -3.89 94.60
N PRO A 93 2.76 -4.62 94.65
CA PRO A 93 3.37 -5.23 95.86
C PRO A 93 4.24 -4.30 96.74
N SER A 94 4.59 -4.78 97.96
CA SER A 94 5.43 -4.11 98.98
C SER A 94 6.91 -3.94 98.53
N GLY A 95 7.52 -2.79 98.83
CA GLY A 95 8.82 -2.35 98.29
C GLY A 95 10.07 -2.91 99.01
N ASN A 96 11.22 -2.90 98.33
CA ASN A 96 12.49 -3.41 98.87
C ASN A 96 13.02 -2.53 100.03
N PRO A 97 13.43 -3.11 101.18
CA PRO A 97 14.05 -2.37 102.28
C PRO A 97 15.22 -1.48 101.84
N GLY A 98 15.22 -0.21 102.25
CA GLY A 98 16.23 0.79 101.90
C GLY A 98 16.06 1.46 100.53
N ALA A 99 15.12 1.05 99.70
CA ALA A 99 14.76 1.77 98.49
C ALA A 99 14.05 3.10 98.83
N ILE A 100 14.07 4.06 97.91
CA ILE A 100 13.22 5.24 98.00
C ILE A 100 11.79 4.90 97.56
N GLY A 101 10.80 5.48 98.22
CA GLY A 101 9.40 5.45 97.83
C GLY A 101 8.81 6.85 97.74
N VAL A 102 7.61 6.93 97.19
CA VAL A 102 6.79 8.15 97.23
C VAL A 102 5.41 7.80 97.74
N ASN A 103 4.85 8.68 98.56
CA ASN A 103 3.45 8.61 98.98
C ASN A 103 2.79 9.97 98.80
N ILE A 104 1.48 9.94 98.50
CA ILE A 104 0.67 11.12 98.27
C ILE A 104 -0.42 11.22 99.33
N GLU A 105 -0.53 12.40 99.94
CA GLU A 105 -1.58 12.72 100.90
C GLU A 105 -2.21 14.06 100.50
N GLY A 106 -3.26 13.99 99.68
CA GLY A 106 -3.96 15.15 99.11
C GLY A 106 -3.06 15.99 98.22
N ALA A 107 -2.66 17.16 98.72
CA ALA A 107 -1.76 18.11 98.04
C ALA A 107 -0.28 17.94 98.43
N THR A 108 0.05 17.00 99.33
CA THR A 108 1.42 16.81 99.82
C THR A 108 2.01 15.53 99.25
N ILE A 109 3.22 15.65 98.70
CA ILE A 109 4.05 14.55 98.26
C ILE A 109 5.11 14.33 99.33
N ARG A 110 5.20 13.12 99.86
CA ARG A 110 6.30 12.73 100.75
C ARG A 110 7.16 11.69 100.06
N VAL A 111 8.46 11.92 100.04
CA VAL A 111 9.46 11.01 99.49
C VAL A 111 10.37 10.60 100.63
N ALA A 112 10.36 9.31 100.96
CA ALA A 112 11.07 8.74 102.09
C ALA A 112 11.58 7.34 101.77
N GLY A 113 12.47 6.81 102.61
CA GLY A 113 12.95 5.43 102.47
C GLY A 113 11.92 4.42 102.96
N PHE A 114 12.07 3.16 102.52
CA PHE A 114 11.47 2.02 103.21
C PHE A 114 12.42 1.51 104.30
N ASP A 115 11.90 1.23 105.50
CA ASP A 115 12.68 0.66 106.60
C ASP A 115 13.03 -0.82 106.37
N ALA A 116 13.68 -1.45 107.37
CA ALA A 116 14.10 -2.85 107.28
C ALA A 116 12.94 -3.83 107.10
N ASP A 117 11.73 -3.44 107.51
CA ASP A 117 10.51 -4.23 107.42
C ASP A 117 9.69 -3.89 106.16
N GLY A 118 10.23 -3.03 105.28
CA GLY A 118 9.57 -2.61 104.03
C GLY A 118 8.44 -1.61 104.23
N GLN A 119 8.38 -0.93 105.39
CA GLN A 119 7.39 0.12 105.66
C GLN A 119 7.90 1.49 105.20
N PHE A 120 7.02 2.26 104.56
CA PHE A 120 7.34 3.59 104.04
C PHE A 120 7.47 4.63 105.18
N GLY A 121 8.53 5.44 105.15
CA GLY A 121 8.72 6.54 106.10
C GLY A 121 10.06 6.55 106.85
N ALA A 122 11.03 5.74 106.43
CA ALA A 122 12.40 5.77 106.95
C ALA A 122 13.09 7.10 106.60
N PRO A 123 13.99 7.62 107.47
CA PRO A 123 14.56 8.96 107.33
C PRO A 123 15.48 9.14 106.12
N SER A 124 15.89 8.05 105.47
CA SER A 124 16.65 8.11 104.21
C SER A 124 16.37 6.90 103.34
N GLY A 125 16.35 7.08 102.02
CA GLY A 125 16.28 6.01 101.02
C GLY A 125 17.46 6.04 100.05
N ILE A 126 17.64 4.98 99.26
CA ILE A 126 18.76 4.84 98.32
C ILE A 126 18.23 4.76 96.89
N VAL A 127 18.91 5.48 95.99
CA VAL A 127 18.75 5.34 94.53
C VAL A 127 20.10 5.16 93.85
N TYR A 128 20.11 4.49 92.70
CA TYR A 128 21.31 4.26 91.91
C TYR A 128 21.20 4.97 90.56
N LEU A 129 22.15 5.85 90.28
CA LEU A 129 22.30 6.48 88.98
C LEU A 129 23.55 5.90 88.31
N GLY A 130 23.36 4.99 87.35
CA GLY A 130 24.46 4.20 86.80
C GLY A 130 25.15 3.39 87.89
N THR A 131 26.45 3.64 88.12
CA THR A 131 27.24 2.98 89.17
C THR A 131 27.29 3.76 90.49
N SER A 132 26.73 4.98 90.54
CA SER A 132 26.80 5.87 91.70
C SER A 132 25.60 5.68 92.63
N ARG A 133 25.86 5.60 93.94
CA ARG A 133 24.84 5.42 94.98
C ARG A 133 24.51 6.76 95.64
N TYR A 134 23.25 7.18 95.55
CA TYR A 134 22.73 8.41 96.14
C TYR A 134 21.89 8.03 97.37
N ARG A 135 22.20 8.61 98.53
CA ARG A 135 21.40 8.46 99.76
C ARG A 135 20.58 9.73 99.91
N LEU A 136 19.26 9.61 99.84
CA LEU A 136 18.33 10.72 99.85
C LEU A 136 17.60 10.81 101.19
N ASP A 137 17.46 12.01 101.72
CA ASP A 137 16.79 12.27 103.00
C ASP A 137 15.27 12.42 102.82
N ASP A 138 14.50 12.03 103.84
CA ASP A 138 13.05 12.20 103.86
C ASP A 138 12.65 13.66 103.65
N THR A 139 11.77 13.90 102.68
CA THR A 139 11.32 15.23 102.32
C THR A 139 9.82 15.21 102.00
N SER A 140 9.10 16.18 102.56
CA SER A 140 7.69 16.45 102.24
C SER A 140 7.56 17.77 101.51
N TYR A 141 6.73 17.81 100.46
CA TYR A 141 6.49 19.00 99.65
C TYR A 141 4.99 19.16 99.37
N THR A 142 4.44 20.31 99.75
CA THR A 142 3.03 20.64 99.49
C THR A 142 2.93 21.45 98.20
N THR A 143 2.14 20.98 97.25
CA THR A 143 1.99 21.59 95.93
C THR A 143 1.02 22.77 95.99
N THR A 144 1.43 23.92 95.47
CA THR A 144 0.60 25.14 95.34
C THR A 144 0.38 25.55 93.88
N SER A 145 0.91 24.77 92.93
CA SER A 145 0.72 24.91 91.48
C SER A 145 0.18 23.61 90.89
N SER A 146 -0.45 23.67 89.71
CA SER A 146 -0.92 22.48 88.98
C SER A 146 -0.05 22.23 87.73
N GLY A 147 -0.04 20.99 87.25
CA GLY A 147 0.66 20.56 86.04
C GLY A 147 1.57 19.34 86.26
N GLN A 148 2.37 19.03 85.24
CA GLN A 148 3.37 17.96 85.29
C GLN A 148 4.59 18.37 86.12
N GLY A 149 4.96 17.53 87.08
CA GLY A 149 6.13 17.70 87.94
C GLY A 149 7.06 16.49 87.93
N TYR A 150 8.27 16.72 88.43
CA TYR A 150 9.36 15.77 88.50
C TYR A 150 10.06 15.85 89.85
N ILE A 151 10.48 14.71 90.38
CA ILE A 151 11.23 14.59 91.62
C ILE A 151 12.70 14.51 91.26
N LEU A 152 13.47 15.49 91.71
CA LEU A 152 14.89 15.58 91.46
C LEU A 152 15.69 15.19 92.71
N ALA A 153 16.79 14.49 92.49
CA ALA A 153 17.70 14.04 93.52
C ALA A 153 19.10 14.62 93.30
N SER A 154 19.72 15.11 94.37
CA SER A 154 21.12 15.50 94.37
C SER A 154 22.01 14.49 95.09
N ALA A 155 23.28 14.41 94.68
CA ALA A 155 24.30 13.61 95.33
C ALA A 155 24.56 14.03 96.79
N SER A 156 24.17 15.25 97.18
CA SER A 156 24.22 15.73 98.57
C SER A 156 23.14 15.11 99.48
N GLY A 157 22.17 14.41 98.91
CA GLY A 157 21.05 13.78 99.62
C GLY A 157 19.76 14.57 99.65
N SER A 158 19.74 15.79 99.09
CA SER A 158 18.53 16.61 99.01
C SER A 158 17.59 16.16 97.89
N ILE A 159 16.28 16.19 98.18
CA ILE A 159 15.19 15.95 97.22
C ILE A 159 14.51 17.28 96.90
N GLN A 160 14.29 17.57 95.62
CA GLN A 160 13.64 18.78 95.15
C GLN A 160 12.51 18.45 94.17
N PHE A 161 11.51 19.31 94.09
CA PHE A 161 10.33 19.10 93.24
C PHE A 161 10.33 20.15 92.14
N ALA A 162 10.38 19.71 90.89
CA ALA A 162 10.64 20.55 89.75
C ALA A 162 9.55 20.43 88.67
N ARG A 163 9.48 21.44 87.81
CA ARG A 163 8.86 21.38 86.49
C ARG A 163 9.92 21.68 85.44
N LEU A 164 9.75 21.08 84.27
CA LEU A 164 10.64 21.24 83.13
C LEU A 164 10.00 22.21 82.13
N VAL A 165 10.71 23.29 81.78
CA VAL A 165 10.17 24.41 80.98
C VAL A 165 11.20 24.84 79.94
N ALA A 166 10.79 25.24 78.74
CA ALA A 166 11.68 25.91 77.79
C ALA A 166 11.90 27.37 78.19
N GLN A 167 13.13 27.86 78.11
CA GLN A 167 13.46 29.26 78.30
C GLN A 167 14.26 29.80 77.11
N THR A 168 13.73 30.88 76.53
CA THR A 168 14.31 31.59 75.40
C THR A 168 15.21 32.72 75.89
N GLN A 169 16.50 32.71 75.51
CA GLN A 169 17.44 33.80 75.85
C GLN A 169 17.71 34.65 74.60
N GLY A 170 16.90 35.68 74.39
CA GLY A 170 17.09 36.68 73.33
C GLY A 170 16.54 36.33 71.94
N GLY A 171 16.08 35.08 71.66
CA GLY A 171 15.39 34.71 70.42
C GLY A 171 15.09 33.20 70.26
N ALA A 172 14.12 32.82 69.41
CA ALA A 172 13.58 31.44 69.34
C ALA A 172 14.61 30.32 69.04
N THR A 173 15.73 30.66 68.38
CA THR A 173 16.82 29.73 68.02
C THR A 173 17.81 29.47 69.16
N THR A 174 17.67 30.13 70.31
CA THR A 174 18.53 29.96 71.50
C THR A 174 17.77 29.39 72.70
N SER A 175 16.64 28.73 72.45
CA SER A 175 15.80 28.10 73.47
C SER A 175 16.48 26.87 74.07
N ARG A 176 16.44 26.73 75.41
CA ARG A 176 16.95 25.55 76.12
C ARG A 176 15.95 25.05 77.16
N MET A 177 16.02 23.76 77.49
CA MET A 177 15.25 23.17 78.58
C MET A 177 15.86 23.55 79.93
N VAL A 178 15.03 23.98 80.87
CA VAL A 178 15.45 24.44 82.20
C VAL A 178 14.57 23.82 83.29
N TRP A 179 15.18 23.37 84.39
CA TRP A 179 14.50 22.86 85.57
C TRP A 179 14.18 23.99 86.54
N LYS A 180 12.91 24.10 86.93
CA LYS A 180 12.42 25.15 87.84
C LYS A 180 11.68 24.51 89.00
N ASP A 181 11.79 25.05 90.20
CA ASP A 181 10.99 24.63 91.34
C ASP A 181 9.50 24.65 90.98
N PHE A 182 8.79 23.59 91.36
CA PHE A 182 7.44 23.31 90.89
C PHE A 182 6.44 24.41 91.28
N ASN A 183 6.54 24.90 92.52
CA ASN A 183 5.64 25.94 93.04
C ASN A 183 6.06 27.36 92.62
N SER A 184 7.32 27.73 92.87
CA SER A 184 7.81 29.10 92.70
C SER A 184 8.24 29.42 91.26
N GLY A 185 8.55 28.41 90.44
CA GLY A 185 9.03 28.60 89.08
C GLY A 185 10.45 29.18 88.98
N ILE A 186 11.20 29.22 90.07
CA ILE A 186 12.60 29.67 90.10
C ILE A 186 13.50 28.53 89.59
N GLU A 187 14.52 28.85 88.80
CA GLU A 187 15.48 27.86 88.28
C GLU A 187 16.25 27.17 89.42
N ILE A 188 16.32 25.84 89.36
CA ILE A 188 16.98 25.00 90.34
C ILE A 188 17.94 24.02 89.65
N THR A 189 19.00 23.63 90.36
CA THR A 189 19.99 22.67 89.87
C THR A 189 19.96 21.40 90.71
N SER A 190 20.03 20.26 90.06
CA SER A 190 20.07 18.94 90.67
C SER A 190 20.85 17.97 89.78
N ASP A 191 20.94 16.69 90.16
CA ASP A 191 21.80 15.73 89.46
C ASP A 191 21.00 14.69 88.65
N ALA A 192 19.83 14.25 89.15
CA ALA A 192 19.03 13.22 88.50
C ALA A 192 17.53 13.42 88.68
N VAL A 193 16.74 12.93 87.72
CA VAL A 193 15.30 12.72 87.87
C VAL A 193 15.08 11.32 88.44
N VAL A 194 14.36 11.22 89.54
CA VAL A 194 14.11 9.95 90.27
C VAL A 194 12.62 9.64 90.43
N GLY A 195 11.76 10.50 89.91
CA GLY A 195 10.33 10.28 89.93
C GLY A 195 9.60 11.35 89.14
N ASN A 196 8.32 11.09 88.90
CA ASN A 196 7.41 12.05 88.30
C ASN A 196 6.17 12.18 89.20
N PHE A 197 5.44 13.29 89.03
CA PHE A 197 4.15 13.46 89.67
C PHE A 197 3.25 14.37 88.82
N ARG A 198 1.95 14.24 89.01
CA ARG A 198 0.93 15.03 88.32
C ARG A 198 0.05 15.71 89.36
N VAL A 199 -0.13 17.02 89.21
CA VAL A 199 -1.02 17.81 90.07
C VAL A 199 -2.15 18.39 89.24
N GLU A 200 -3.39 18.05 89.58
CA GLU A 200 -4.58 18.57 88.90
C GLU A 200 -5.50 19.20 89.93
N SER A 201 -5.95 20.42 89.68
CA SER A 201 -6.79 21.19 90.62
C SER A 201 -6.19 21.27 92.04
N LEU A 202 -4.87 21.43 92.13
CA LEU A 202 -4.10 21.47 93.40
C LEU A 202 -4.16 20.17 94.23
N GLN A 203 -4.49 19.03 93.62
CA GLN A 203 -4.39 17.70 94.22
C GLN A 203 -3.40 16.85 93.43
N VAL A 204 -2.57 16.08 94.14
CA VAL A 204 -1.63 15.17 93.49
C VAL A 204 -2.42 13.93 93.04
N THR A 205 -2.61 13.77 91.73
CA THR A 205 -3.39 12.68 91.15
C THR A 205 -2.55 11.44 90.92
N ASN A 206 -1.25 11.62 90.69
CA ASN A 206 -0.29 10.54 90.54
C ASN A 206 1.09 10.98 91.04
N ALA A 207 1.82 10.11 91.71
CA ALA A 207 3.24 10.27 91.95
C ALA A 207 3.89 8.88 91.98
N GLU A 208 5.00 8.74 91.25
CA GLU A 208 5.73 7.49 91.17
C GLU A 208 7.25 7.73 91.16
N ILE A 209 7.99 6.79 91.74
CA ILE A 209 9.45 6.73 91.63
C ILE A 209 9.78 6.04 90.32
N THR A 210 10.61 6.70 89.51
CA THR A 210 11.07 6.17 88.22
C THR A 210 12.54 5.79 88.32
N PRO A 211 13.04 4.89 87.43
CA PRO A 211 14.46 4.60 87.36
C PRO A 211 15.27 5.89 87.23
N PRO A 212 16.26 6.14 88.11
CA PRO A 212 17.03 7.37 88.09
C PRO A 212 17.71 7.61 86.74
N LEU A 213 17.48 8.78 86.15
CA LEU A 213 18.13 9.21 84.91
C LEU A 213 18.79 10.57 85.12
N GLY A 214 19.98 10.74 84.54
CA GLY A 214 20.64 12.04 84.52
C GLY A 214 19.79 13.05 83.75
N LEU A 215 19.83 14.33 84.14
CA LEU A 215 18.91 15.34 83.63
C LEU A 215 18.84 15.41 82.09
N ASP A 216 19.98 15.44 81.40
CA ASP A 216 20.02 15.49 79.92
C ASP A 216 19.56 14.20 79.25
N GLN A 217 19.83 13.06 79.89
CA GLN A 217 19.42 11.75 79.39
C GLN A 217 17.91 11.57 79.51
N PHE A 218 17.31 12.05 80.60
CA PHE A 218 15.87 12.06 80.81
C PHE A 218 15.16 12.82 79.68
N ILE A 219 15.62 14.05 79.41
CA ILE A 219 15.03 14.93 78.38
C ILE A 219 15.05 14.27 76.99
N ARG A 220 16.15 13.60 76.62
CA ARG A 220 16.28 12.94 75.30
C ARG A 220 15.43 11.68 75.18
N SER A 221 15.34 10.89 76.25
CA SER A 221 14.66 9.58 76.23
C SER A 221 13.14 9.71 76.30
N HIS A 222 12.64 10.69 77.04
CA HIS A 222 11.20 10.91 77.25
C HIS A 222 10.65 12.07 76.41
N PHE A 223 11.33 12.39 75.30
CA PHE A 223 11.05 13.54 74.43
C PHE A 223 9.57 13.65 74.01
N MET A 224 9.01 12.57 73.44
CA MET A 224 7.62 12.56 72.96
C MET A 224 6.60 12.62 74.09
N GLU A 225 6.96 12.10 75.27
CA GLU A 225 6.10 12.14 76.44
C GLU A 225 6.07 13.55 77.03
N ILE A 226 7.23 14.20 77.15
CA ILE A 226 7.36 15.59 77.61
C ILE A 226 6.54 16.54 76.72
N LEU A 227 6.60 16.36 75.39
CA LEU A 227 5.79 17.16 74.45
C LEU A 227 4.29 16.87 74.56
N ARG A 228 3.92 15.63 74.90
CA ARG A 228 2.52 15.21 75.01
C ARG A 228 1.89 15.64 76.34
N SER A 229 2.65 15.64 77.44
CA SER A 229 2.16 15.88 78.80
C SER A 229 2.29 17.33 79.26
N SER A 230 2.91 18.20 78.46
CA SER A 230 3.05 19.62 78.80
C SER A 230 1.72 20.34 78.63
N ASP A 231 1.10 20.77 79.73
CA ASP A 231 -0.14 21.57 79.75
C ASP A 231 0.09 23.03 79.31
N THR A 232 1.10 23.27 78.48
CA THR A 232 1.61 24.60 78.18
C THR A 232 1.03 25.15 76.87
N ALA A 233 0.94 26.47 76.76
CA ALA A 233 0.45 27.14 75.56
C ALA A 233 1.27 26.79 74.30
N GLU A 234 0.67 26.86 73.12
CA GLU A 234 1.26 26.50 71.81
C GLU A 234 2.65 27.11 71.56
N THR A 235 2.90 28.32 72.08
CA THR A 235 4.20 28.99 71.96
C THR A 235 5.31 28.29 72.75
N GLN A 236 5.01 27.79 73.95
CA GLN A 236 5.96 27.01 74.76
C GLN A 236 6.25 25.64 74.12
N LEU A 237 5.23 25.00 73.53
CA LEU A 237 5.39 23.74 72.80
C LEU A 237 6.33 23.91 71.59
N GLN A 238 6.20 25.02 70.86
CA GLN A 238 7.06 25.35 69.74
C GLN A 238 8.50 25.63 70.19
N GLU A 239 8.69 26.38 71.28
CA GLU A 239 10.02 26.63 71.86
C GLU A 239 10.66 25.35 72.41
N MET A 240 9.88 24.44 73.03
CA MET A 240 10.35 23.13 73.47
C MET A 240 10.76 22.24 72.29
N ALA A 241 9.97 22.20 71.20
CA ALA A 241 10.30 21.44 70.00
C ALA A 241 11.60 21.94 69.31
N VAL A 242 11.84 23.25 69.34
CA VAL A 242 13.09 23.86 68.83
C VAL A 242 14.27 23.59 69.76
N ALA A 243 14.10 23.72 71.08
CA ALA A 243 15.14 23.43 72.08
C ALA A 243 15.61 21.96 72.06
N LEU A 244 14.77 21.06 71.53
CA LEU A 244 14.97 19.61 71.55
C LEU A 244 15.31 19.00 70.17
N GLY A 245 15.35 19.81 69.09
CA GLY A 245 15.85 19.39 67.78
C GLY A 245 14.88 18.58 66.88
N ALA A 246 13.57 18.77 67.03
CA ALA A 246 12.52 17.97 66.38
C ALA A 246 12.33 18.16 64.85
N ASP A 247 13.14 19.01 64.20
CA ASP A 247 13.07 19.35 62.76
C ASP A 247 12.98 18.11 61.84
N ARG A 248 13.77 17.06 62.10
CA ARG A 248 13.88 15.90 61.19
C ARG A 248 12.67 14.96 61.15
N VAL A 249 11.89 14.85 62.22
CA VAL A 249 10.79 13.85 62.29
C VAL A 249 9.54 14.35 61.56
N LEU A 250 9.30 15.67 61.56
CA LEU A 250 8.18 16.31 60.88
C LEU A 250 8.30 16.30 59.35
N GLN A 251 9.52 16.15 58.79
CA GLN A 251 9.76 16.05 57.34
C GLN A 251 9.16 14.76 56.71
N THR A 252 9.09 13.66 57.47
CA THR A 252 8.56 12.37 56.97
C THR A 252 7.03 12.39 56.76
N ILE A 253 6.32 13.21 57.54
CA ILE A 253 4.86 13.39 57.42
C ILE A 253 4.54 14.27 56.19
N VAL A 254 5.41 15.23 55.85
CA VAL A 254 5.31 16.03 54.61
C VAL A 254 5.49 15.15 53.36
N ALA A 255 6.28 14.09 53.42
CA ALA A 255 6.43 13.14 52.31
C ALA A 255 5.15 12.34 52.02
N ILE A 256 4.36 12.01 53.06
CA ILE A 256 3.06 11.34 52.92
C ILE A 256 2.01 12.30 52.33
N ASP A 257 2.06 13.59 52.68
CA ASP A 257 1.23 14.63 52.04
C ASP A 257 1.61 14.85 50.56
N ALA A 258 2.89 14.74 50.21
CA ALA A 258 3.35 14.80 48.82
C ALA A 258 2.91 13.57 47.99
N PHE A 259 2.86 12.38 48.58
CA PHE A 259 2.32 11.18 47.93
C PHE A 259 0.82 11.32 47.64
N ILE A 260 0.03 11.85 48.59
CA ILE A 260 -1.40 12.12 48.40
C ILE A 260 -1.61 13.22 47.36
N LYS A 261 -0.80 14.28 47.35
CA LYS A 261 -0.84 15.31 46.29
C LYS A 261 -0.58 14.74 44.89
N ASN A 262 0.32 13.76 44.71
CA ASN A 262 0.52 13.13 43.40
C ASN A 262 -0.66 12.27 42.94
N LEU A 263 -1.43 11.67 43.85
CA LEU A 263 -2.67 10.96 43.51
C LEU A 263 -3.82 11.94 43.13
N TRP A 264 -3.78 13.16 43.68
CA TRP A 264 -4.79 14.21 43.46
C TRP A 264 -4.43 15.21 42.34
N VAL A 265 -3.19 15.24 41.86
CA VAL A 265 -2.81 15.97 40.64
C VAL A 265 -3.05 15.06 39.43
N SER A 266 -4.32 14.75 39.18
CA SER A 266 -4.98 14.66 37.86
C SER A 266 -4.26 13.99 36.67
N ARG A 267 -3.24 13.16 36.89
CA ARG A 267 -2.34 12.65 35.86
C ARG A 267 -2.42 11.13 35.84
N LEU A 268 -3.06 10.59 34.79
CA LEU A 268 -3.22 9.15 34.61
C LEU A 268 -2.52 8.72 33.33
N GLU A 269 -1.49 7.87 33.46
CA GLU A 269 -0.69 7.36 32.36
C GLU A 269 -0.80 5.84 32.28
N SER A 270 -0.77 5.28 31.07
CA SER A 270 -0.59 3.84 30.88
C SER A 270 0.83 3.40 31.20
N GLU A 271 1.00 2.16 31.65
CA GLU A 271 2.30 1.57 31.99
C GLU A 271 3.35 1.64 30.88
N ILE A 272 2.91 1.58 29.63
CA ILE A 272 3.77 1.63 28.43
C ILE A 272 3.84 3.03 27.80
N TYR A 273 3.43 4.08 28.51
CA TYR A 273 3.42 5.42 27.94
C TYR A 273 4.85 5.91 27.62
N SER A 274 5.09 6.26 26.35
CA SER A 274 6.31 6.96 25.94
C SER A 274 5.96 8.11 25.00
N THR A 275 6.81 9.12 24.96
CA THR A 275 6.69 10.26 24.04
C THR A 275 7.92 10.44 23.19
N ASP A 276 7.74 11.00 22.01
CA ASP A 276 8.84 11.50 21.20
C ASP A 276 9.47 12.78 21.81
N ALA A 277 10.51 13.31 21.17
CA ALA A 277 11.20 14.53 21.59
C ALA A 277 10.29 15.78 21.63
N ASN A 278 9.12 15.73 21.01
CA ASN A 278 8.17 16.83 20.89
C ASN A 278 6.96 16.67 21.85
N GLY A 279 6.94 15.62 22.68
CA GLY A 279 5.89 15.38 23.68
C GLY A 279 4.60 14.79 23.10
N TYR A 280 4.66 14.16 21.92
CA TYR A 280 3.58 13.34 21.36
C TYR A 280 3.77 11.89 21.77
N PRO A 281 2.69 11.15 22.08
CA PRO A 281 2.80 9.78 22.55
C PRO A 281 3.16 8.80 21.42
N GLU A 282 4.22 8.00 21.60
CA GLU A 282 4.60 6.92 20.67
C GLU A 282 3.82 5.62 20.97
N VAL A 283 3.59 5.34 22.26
CA VAL A 283 2.78 4.24 22.75
C VAL A 283 1.99 4.66 24.01
N GLY A 284 0.86 4.02 24.27
CA GLY A 284 0.07 4.24 25.48
C GLY A 284 -0.86 5.46 25.46
N PHE A 285 -1.32 5.86 26.66
CA PHE A 285 -2.16 7.03 26.88
C PHE A 285 -1.72 7.84 28.10
N HIS A 286 -2.01 9.15 28.07
CA HIS A 286 -1.77 10.11 29.14
C HIS A 286 -2.95 11.07 29.23
N LEU A 287 -3.56 11.15 30.40
CA LEU A 287 -4.59 12.13 30.74
C LEU A 287 -3.93 13.21 31.61
N ASP A 288 -3.82 14.40 31.06
CA ASP A 288 -3.35 15.58 31.77
C ASP A 288 -4.54 16.37 32.29
N GLY A 289 -4.87 16.23 33.57
CA GLY A 289 -5.95 17.00 34.18
C GLY A 289 -5.56 18.41 34.61
N LEU A 290 -4.32 18.86 34.44
CA LEU A 290 -3.95 20.29 34.57
C LEU A 290 -4.20 21.04 33.26
N ALA A 291 -3.85 20.43 32.12
CA ALA A 291 -4.10 21.00 30.79
C ALA A 291 -5.47 20.63 30.23
N GLY A 292 -6.17 19.65 30.82
CA GLY A 292 -7.41 19.08 30.30
C GLY A 292 -7.22 18.30 28.98
N VAL A 293 -6.00 17.86 28.70
CA VAL A 293 -5.64 17.24 27.42
C VAL A 293 -5.47 15.74 27.59
N ALA A 294 -6.24 14.97 26.81
CA ALA A 294 -6.00 13.53 26.64
C ALA A 294 -5.08 13.30 25.44
N LYS A 295 -3.91 12.71 25.68
CA LYS A 295 -2.95 12.31 24.63
C LYS A 295 -2.94 10.78 24.51
N ILE A 296 -3.19 10.25 23.33
CA ILE A 296 -3.30 8.80 23.09
C ILE A 296 -2.57 8.46 21.79
N ALA A 297 -1.64 7.50 21.83
CA ALA A 297 -0.88 7.08 20.63
C ALA A 297 -1.77 6.31 19.62
N SER A 298 -2.73 5.53 20.11
CA SER A 298 -3.70 4.78 19.30
C SER A 298 -4.98 4.49 20.10
N LEU A 299 -6.13 4.96 19.61
CA LEU A 299 -7.43 4.74 20.25
C LEU A 299 -8.25 3.73 19.43
N ILE A 300 -8.64 2.61 20.05
CA ILE A 300 -9.62 1.67 19.50
C ILE A 300 -10.77 1.56 20.50
N ALA A 301 -11.91 2.16 20.18
CA ALA A 301 -13.13 2.06 20.98
C ALA A 301 -14.06 1.01 20.39
N LYS A 302 -14.37 -0.03 21.16
CA LYS A 302 -15.42 -1.01 20.84
C LYS A 302 -16.55 -0.86 21.85
N ASN A 303 -17.78 -0.70 21.39
CA ASN A 303 -18.97 -0.56 22.23
C ASN A 303 -18.88 0.57 23.28
N ALA A 304 -18.31 1.71 22.93
CA ALA A 304 -18.21 2.88 23.80
C ALA A 304 -18.87 4.11 23.15
N ASP A 305 -19.63 4.86 23.94
CA ASP A 305 -20.13 6.19 23.56
C ASP A 305 -19.05 7.23 23.83
N ILE A 306 -18.50 7.82 22.76
CA ILE A 306 -17.58 8.96 22.86
C ILE A 306 -18.39 10.23 22.61
N VAL A 307 -18.68 10.98 23.67
CA VAL A 307 -19.48 12.23 23.59
C VAL A 307 -18.55 13.42 23.83
N GLY A 308 -18.38 14.27 22.82
CA GLY A 308 -17.55 15.48 22.87
C GLY A 308 -17.55 16.24 21.54
N SER A 309 -17.22 17.53 21.57
CA SER A 309 -17.02 18.35 20.36
C SER A 309 -15.56 18.28 19.91
N PHE A 310 -15.30 17.74 18.73
CA PHE A 310 -13.97 17.78 18.11
C PHE A 310 -13.75 19.15 17.45
N ALA A 311 -13.01 20.04 18.09
CA ALA A 311 -12.42 21.18 17.41
C ALA A 311 -11.21 20.67 16.61
N SER A 312 -11.43 20.22 15.37
CA SER A 312 -10.31 19.96 14.46
C SER A 312 -9.78 21.31 14.00
N ASP A 313 -8.48 21.55 14.15
CA ASP A 313 -7.78 22.73 13.61
C ASP A 313 -7.61 22.66 12.07
N GLY A 314 -8.60 22.06 11.40
CA GLY A 314 -8.55 21.58 10.03
C GLY A 314 -7.92 20.19 9.92
N PHE A 315 -8.37 19.42 8.92
CA PHE A 315 -7.59 18.30 8.41
C PHE A 315 -6.21 18.83 8.01
N LYS A 316 -5.16 18.51 8.77
CA LYS A 316 -3.79 18.81 8.32
C LYS A 316 -3.55 17.99 7.06
N THR A 317 -3.45 18.66 5.92
CA THR A 317 -2.87 18.06 4.71
C THR A 317 -1.49 17.54 5.11
N LEU A 318 -1.28 16.23 4.99
CA LEU A 318 0.03 15.63 5.14
C LEU A 318 1.05 16.44 4.35
N ALA A 319 2.23 16.68 4.93
CA ALA A 319 3.32 17.35 4.23
C ALA A 319 3.52 16.69 2.86
N GLN A 320 3.76 17.51 1.83
CA GLN A 320 3.98 17.07 0.46
C GLN A 320 5.00 15.91 0.45
N VAL A 321 4.50 14.69 0.24
CA VAL A 321 5.38 13.54 -0.03
C VAL A 321 6.12 13.89 -1.30
N ALA A 322 7.45 13.83 -1.28
CA ALA A 322 8.27 14.08 -2.45
C ALA A 322 7.76 13.18 -3.60
N GLY A 323 7.10 13.81 -4.56
CA GLY A 323 6.44 13.10 -5.64
C GLY A 323 7.43 12.29 -6.48
N THR A 324 6.96 11.20 -7.10
CA THR A 324 7.78 10.51 -8.10
C THR A 324 7.88 11.39 -9.34
N THR A 325 9.09 11.89 -9.62
CA THR A 325 9.37 12.70 -10.81
C THR A 325 9.96 11.84 -11.91
N VAL A 326 9.30 11.83 -13.07
CA VAL A 326 9.84 11.32 -14.33
C VAL A 326 10.36 12.50 -15.14
N GLY A 327 11.68 12.55 -15.34
CA GLY A 327 12.35 13.67 -16.02
C GLY A 327 11.96 13.80 -17.49
N THR A 328 12.42 14.90 -18.11
CA THR A 328 12.24 15.10 -19.56
C THR A 328 12.94 14.02 -20.36
N PHE A 329 12.35 13.66 -21.49
CA PHE A 329 12.82 12.56 -22.33
C PHE A 329 12.31 12.74 -23.75
N THR A 330 13.08 12.32 -24.75
CA THR A 330 12.61 12.19 -26.13
C THR A 330 12.95 10.79 -26.62
N ALA A 331 11.94 10.04 -27.04
CA ALA A 331 12.15 8.67 -27.53
C ALA A 331 12.95 8.69 -28.83
N ALA A 332 13.93 7.80 -28.95
CA ALA A 332 14.68 7.61 -30.18
C ALA A 332 13.81 6.88 -31.22
N SER A 333 14.07 7.12 -32.51
CA SER A 333 13.45 6.32 -33.56
C SER A 333 14.15 4.96 -33.61
N THR A 334 13.39 3.90 -33.31
CA THR A 334 13.85 2.51 -33.18
C THR A 334 13.06 1.54 -34.06
N ILE A 335 12.02 2.04 -34.75
CA ILE A 335 11.08 1.25 -35.53
C ILE A 335 11.07 1.71 -37.00
N PHE A 336 10.88 0.76 -37.92
CA PHE A 336 10.61 1.01 -39.33
C PHE A 336 9.32 0.34 -39.79
N SER A 337 8.70 0.86 -40.86
CA SER A 337 7.52 0.25 -41.49
C SER A 337 7.93 -0.78 -42.53
N PHE A 338 7.28 -1.95 -42.50
CA PHE A 338 7.53 -3.00 -43.48
C PHE A 338 7.06 -2.61 -44.89
N SER A 339 5.97 -1.84 -44.99
CA SER A 339 5.50 -1.33 -46.28
C SER A 339 6.53 -0.39 -46.91
N GLU A 340 7.10 0.52 -46.11
CA GLU A 340 8.11 1.46 -46.59
C GLU A 340 9.41 0.74 -47.03
N MET A 341 9.76 -0.36 -46.36
CA MET A 341 10.86 -1.23 -46.79
C MET A 341 10.55 -1.83 -48.17
N CYS A 342 9.32 -2.33 -48.37
CA CYS A 342 8.89 -2.88 -49.65
C CYS A 342 8.88 -1.83 -50.77
N ASP A 343 8.64 -0.57 -50.45
CA ASP A 343 8.66 0.55 -51.41
C ASP A 343 10.06 0.88 -51.94
N LEU A 344 11.13 0.36 -51.30
CA LEU A 344 12.49 0.42 -51.84
C LEU A 344 12.67 -0.43 -53.11
N VAL A 345 11.77 -1.40 -53.34
CA VAL A 345 11.75 -2.19 -54.58
C VAL A 345 10.73 -1.57 -55.54
N PRO A 346 11.15 -1.14 -56.75
CA PRO A 346 10.24 -0.52 -57.70
C PRO A 346 9.11 -1.46 -58.14
N THR A 347 7.94 -0.87 -58.39
CA THR A 347 6.86 -1.52 -59.13
C THR A 347 7.16 -1.40 -60.63
N GLY A 348 7.21 -2.52 -61.33
CA GLY A 348 7.38 -2.56 -62.78
C GLY A 348 7.26 -3.99 -63.27
N ASP A 349 7.00 -4.23 -64.56
CA ASP A 349 6.72 -5.58 -65.10
C ASP A 349 7.91 -6.54 -65.10
N THR A 350 9.14 -6.03 -65.02
CA THR A 350 10.36 -6.84 -64.97
C THR A 350 10.97 -6.88 -63.55
N ARG A 351 12.00 -7.70 -63.37
CA ARG A 351 12.86 -7.65 -62.18
C ARG A 351 13.85 -6.50 -62.32
N SER A 352 13.97 -5.68 -61.29
CA SER A 352 14.97 -4.62 -61.20
C SER A 352 16.31 -5.20 -60.73
N ASP A 353 17.41 -4.71 -61.29
CA ASP A 353 18.78 -5.02 -60.86
C ASP A 353 19.10 -4.30 -59.54
N ILE A 354 18.57 -4.83 -58.43
CA ILE A 354 18.82 -4.36 -57.08
C ILE A 354 19.18 -5.57 -56.22
N ALA A 355 20.29 -5.45 -55.51
CA ALA A 355 20.82 -6.50 -54.64
C ALA A 355 20.55 -6.19 -53.18
N GLY A 356 20.55 -7.23 -52.34
CA GLY A 356 20.28 -7.08 -50.93
C GLY A 356 20.10 -8.38 -50.19
N THR A 357 19.67 -8.27 -48.94
CA THR A 357 19.34 -9.40 -48.07
C THR A 357 18.04 -9.10 -47.33
N ILE A 358 17.06 -10.00 -47.34
CA ILE A 358 15.85 -9.92 -46.51
C ILE A 358 15.65 -11.27 -45.85
N ASP A 359 15.47 -11.32 -44.52
CA ASP A 359 15.27 -12.55 -43.75
C ASP A 359 16.33 -13.64 -44.02
N GLY A 360 17.58 -13.22 -44.25
CA GLY A 360 18.70 -14.10 -44.57
C GLY A 360 18.77 -14.58 -46.03
N TYR A 361 17.77 -14.29 -46.86
CA TYR A 361 17.82 -14.54 -48.30
C TYR A 361 18.57 -13.42 -49.02
N ALA A 362 19.73 -13.76 -49.60
CA ALA A 362 20.47 -12.86 -50.47
C ALA A 362 19.84 -12.87 -51.88
N PHE A 363 19.64 -11.70 -52.45
CA PHE A 363 19.11 -11.54 -53.81
C PHE A 363 19.94 -10.55 -54.60
N THR A 364 19.94 -10.71 -55.92
CA THR A 364 20.62 -9.82 -56.87
C THR A 364 19.65 -9.06 -57.76
N ARG A 365 18.38 -9.51 -57.79
CA ARG A 365 17.27 -8.84 -58.47
C ARG A 365 16.00 -8.94 -57.65
N ALA A 366 15.13 -7.94 -57.74
CA ALA A 366 13.85 -7.93 -57.04
C ALA A 366 12.74 -7.31 -57.88
N SER A 367 11.49 -7.63 -57.55
CA SER A 367 10.32 -7.03 -58.17
C SER A 367 9.15 -6.98 -57.18
N LYS A 368 8.45 -5.85 -57.11
CA LYS A 368 7.25 -5.71 -56.28
C LYS A 368 6.00 -6.06 -57.11
N ARG A 369 5.20 -7.02 -56.64
CA ARG A 369 4.00 -7.54 -57.33
C ARG A 369 2.79 -7.49 -56.43
N ALA A 370 1.71 -6.85 -56.85
CA ALA A 370 0.44 -6.84 -56.13
C ALA A 370 -0.62 -7.57 -56.96
N ASN A 371 -0.81 -8.85 -56.68
CA ASN A 371 -1.66 -9.75 -57.46
C ASN A 371 -1.38 -9.68 -58.98
N GLN A 372 -0.10 -9.64 -59.36
CA GLN A 372 0.35 -9.50 -60.75
C GLN A 372 1.37 -10.57 -61.15
N ARG A 373 1.45 -10.86 -62.46
CA ARG A 373 2.50 -11.71 -63.04
C ARG A 373 3.80 -10.94 -63.19
N LEU A 374 4.90 -11.68 -63.28
CA LEU A 374 6.22 -11.14 -63.57
C LEU A 374 6.56 -11.38 -65.05
N LEU A 375 6.96 -10.33 -65.78
CA LEU A 375 7.47 -10.44 -67.14
C LEU A 375 8.87 -11.04 -67.10
N LEU A 376 9.04 -12.15 -67.82
CA LEU A 376 10.28 -12.89 -67.91
C LEU A 376 11.10 -12.45 -69.12
N HIS A 377 10.42 -12.22 -70.24
CA HIS A 377 11.05 -11.76 -71.47
C HIS A 377 10.02 -11.09 -72.39
N ALA A 378 10.47 -10.13 -73.19
CA ALA A 378 9.69 -9.55 -74.27
C ALA A 378 10.57 -9.27 -75.49
N ASN A 379 10.11 -9.71 -76.66
CA ASN A 379 10.65 -9.27 -77.94
C ASN A 379 9.77 -8.15 -78.50
N GLY A 380 10.41 -7.18 -79.15
CA GLY A 380 9.73 -6.07 -79.83
C GLY A 380 9.12 -6.46 -81.18
N ALA A 381 8.84 -5.45 -81.99
CA ALA A 381 8.17 -5.65 -83.26
C ALA A 381 9.09 -6.29 -84.32
N ALA A 382 8.52 -7.16 -85.15
CA ALA A 382 9.17 -7.79 -86.29
C ALA A 382 8.21 -7.84 -87.47
N SER A 383 8.73 -7.75 -88.69
CA SER A 383 7.92 -7.85 -89.91
C SER A 383 8.71 -8.51 -91.03
N SER A 384 8.03 -9.27 -91.88
CA SER A 384 8.62 -9.82 -93.10
C SER A 384 7.58 -9.93 -94.21
N THR A 385 8.00 -9.68 -95.44
CA THR A 385 7.21 -10.03 -96.62
C THR A 385 7.32 -11.53 -96.86
N ILE A 386 6.18 -12.20 -96.81
CA ILE A 386 6.05 -13.64 -96.98
C ILE A 386 5.72 -13.93 -98.44
N SER A 387 6.53 -14.77 -99.07
CA SER A 387 6.36 -15.17 -100.46
C SER A 387 5.44 -16.39 -100.58
N PRO A 388 4.83 -16.63 -101.75
CA PRO A 388 4.03 -17.83 -102.00
C PRO A 388 4.85 -19.12 -101.91
N SER A 389 4.15 -20.25 -101.86
CA SER A 389 4.74 -21.54 -101.52
C SER A 389 5.92 -21.93 -102.42
N GLY A 390 7.04 -22.30 -101.80
CA GLY A 390 8.30 -22.62 -102.48
C GLY A 390 9.17 -21.42 -102.88
N GLY A 391 8.80 -20.20 -102.47
CA GLY A 391 9.64 -19.00 -102.62
C GLY A 391 10.62 -18.78 -101.47
N ASP A 392 11.59 -17.87 -101.66
CA ASP A 392 12.71 -17.60 -100.73
C ASP A 392 12.32 -17.24 -99.28
N LYS A 393 11.06 -16.85 -99.04
CA LYS A 393 10.51 -16.47 -97.73
C LYS A 393 9.10 -17.03 -97.49
N ASP A 394 8.81 -18.22 -97.99
CA ASP A 394 7.53 -18.90 -97.70
C ASP A 394 7.33 -19.07 -96.18
N GLU A 395 8.20 -19.82 -95.51
CA GLU A 395 8.17 -19.95 -94.05
C GLU A 395 9.13 -18.97 -93.35
N THR A 396 8.60 -18.20 -92.40
CA THR A 396 9.36 -17.16 -91.70
C THR A 396 9.08 -17.17 -90.20
N ILE A 397 10.14 -17.14 -89.40
CA ILE A 397 10.06 -16.87 -87.96
C ILE A 397 10.03 -15.36 -87.77
N LEU A 398 8.99 -14.86 -87.12
CA LEU A 398 8.86 -13.45 -86.77
C LEU A 398 9.50 -13.14 -85.42
N SER A 399 9.39 -14.07 -84.46
CA SER A 399 9.94 -13.88 -83.12
C SER A 399 10.23 -15.22 -82.44
N ARG A 400 11.29 -15.28 -81.65
CA ARG A 400 11.66 -16.45 -80.84
C ARG A 400 12.18 -16.02 -79.48
N ILE A 401 11.70 -16.66 -78.42
CA ILE A 401 12.14 -16.46 -77.05
C ILE A 401 12.52 -17.80 -76.44
N THR A 402 13.70 -17.87 -75.84
CA THR A 402 14.07 -18.90 -74.87
C THR A 402 13.71 -18.34 -73.48
N PRO A 403 12.58 -18.76 -72.88
CA PRO A 403 12.09 -18.14 -71.67
C PRO A 403 12.88 -18.57 -70.44
N LEU A 404 12.96 -17.71 -69.44
CA LEU A 404 13.47 -18.07 -68.12
C LEU A 404 12.52 -19.07 -67.44
N ARG A 405 13.05 -20.19 -66.97
CA ARG A 405 12.26 -21.28 -66.36
C ARG A 405 12.33 -21.35 -64.83
N LEU A 406 12.92 -20.33 -64.18
CA LEU A 406 13.05 -20.23 -62.72
C LEU A 406 11.72 -20.42 -61.97
N PHE A 407 10.61 -19.94 -62.54
CA PHE A 407 9.28 -19.97 -61.93
C PHE A 407 8.40 -21.14 -62.43
N GLY A 408 9.02 -22.14 -63.04
CA GLY A 408 8.38 -23.31 -63.62
C GLY A 408 8.31 -23.29 -65.14
N ASP A 409 7.92 -24.43 -65.69
CA ASP A 409 7.93 -24.69 -67.13
C ASP A 409 6.66 -24.24 -67.85
N ASN A 410 5.58 -24.01 -67.10
CA ASN A 410 4.34 -23.46 -67.63
C ASN A 410 4.35 -21.94 -67.54
N LEU A 411 4.11 -21.29 -68.67
CA LEU A 411 4.34 -19.86 -68.87
C LEU A 411 3.08 -19.23 -69.47
N HIS A 412 2.78 -18.01 -69.05
CA HIS A 412 1.72 -17.23 -69.69
C HIS A 412 2.32 -16.43 -70.83
N VAL A 413 1.86 -16.68 -72.05
CA VAL A 413 2.42 -16.11 -73.27
C VAL A 413 1.39 -15.16 -73.88
N GLN A 414 1.84 -13.98 -74.29
CA GLN A 414 1.03 -13.00 -75.02
C GLN A 414 1.76 -12.65 -76.32
N TRP A 415 1.03 -12.59 -77.42
CA TRP A 415 1.62 -12.24 -78.71
C TRP A 415 0.62 -11.48 -79.57
N HIS A 416 1.16 -10.60 -80.39
CA HIS A 416 0.42 -9.94 -81.45
C HIS A 416 0.90 -10.47 -82.79
N ILE A 417 -0.03 -10.81 -83.69
CA ILE A 417 0.33 -11.26 -85.04
C ILE A 417 -0.71 -10.90 -86.09
N ASP A 418 -0.28 -10.15 -87.09
CA ASP A 418 -1.08 -9.75 -88.25
C ASP A 418 -0.52 -10.39 -89.51
N TYR A 419 -1.32 -11.24 -90.13
CA TYR A 419 -1.05 -11.78 -91.45
C TYR A 419 -2.38 -12.28 -92.03
N ASP A 420 -2.99 -11.49 -92.91
CA ASP A 420 -4.34 -11.70 -93.46
C ASP A 420 -4.36 -12.02 -94.96
N ASN A 421 -3.21 -12.35 -95.54
CA ASN A 421 -3.13 -12.81 -96.92
C ASN A 421 -3.94 -14.10 -97.16
N ASN A 422 -4.30 -14.34 -98.42
CA ASN A 422 -4.96 -15.58 -98.79
C ASN A 422 -4.04 -16.78 -98.52
N PHE A 423 -4.58 -17.84 -97.91
CA PHE A 423 -3.83 -19.01 -97.44
C PHE A 423 -2.69 -18.71 -96.43
N ALA A 424 -2.74 -17.55 -95.77
CA ALA A 424 -1.86 -17.24 -94.65
C ALA A 424 -2.08 -18.19 -93.48
N VAL A 425 -0.99 -18.70 -92.91
CA VAL A 425 -1.01 -19.49 -91.69
C VAL A 425 -0.13 -18.81 -90.64
N ARG A 426 -0.68 -18.69 -89.43
CA ARG A 426 -0.04 -18.07 -88.27
C ARG A 426 0.02 -19.08 -87.14
N LYS A 427 1.19 -19.29 -86.54
CA LYS A 427 1.37 -20.28 -85.47
C LYS A 427 2.28 -19.80 -84.35
N LEU A 428 1.94 -20.22 -83.13
CA LEU A 428 2.83 -20.25 -81.97
C LEU A 428 3.28 -21.69 -81.76
N TRP A 429 4.59 -21.89 -81.64
CA TRP A 429 5.20 -23.21 -81.69
C TRP A 429 6.34 -23.35 -80.66
N ARG A 430 6.50 -24.55 -80.10
CA ARG A 430 7.64 -24.94 -79.28
C ARG A 430 8.74 -25.50 -80.16
N THR A 431 9.86 -24.81 -80.26
CA THR A 431 10.94 -25.21 -81.15
C THR A 431 12.09 -25.87 -80.40
N LYS A 432 12.74 -26.83 -81.07
CA LYS A 432 14.05 -27.33 -80.67
C LYS A 432 15.06 -26.18 -80.75
N ALA A 433 16.09 -26.19 -79.92
CA ALA A 433 17.12 -25.15 -79.93
C ALA A 433 17.71 -25.01 -81.34
N GLY A 434 17.66 -23.79 -81.91
CA GLY A 434 18.21 -23.51 -83.24
C GLY A 434 17.38 -23.98 -84.44
N GLN A 435 16.17 -24.52 -84.25
CA GLN A 435 15.33 -25.02 -85.35
C GLN A 435 15.02 -23.91 -86.39
N SER A 436 15.23 -24.16 -87.69
CA SER A 436 14.96 -23.19 -88.76
C SER A 436 13.48 -23.14 -89.14
N ALA A 437 13.03 -22.08 -89.82
CA ALA A 437 11.63 -21.97 -90.27
C ALA A 437 11.23 -23.15 -91.18
N ALA A 438 12.09 -23.55 -92.12
CA ALA A 438 11.91 -24.72 -92.99
C ALA A 438 11.72 -26.02 -92.20
N GLN A 439 12.52 -26.21 -91.14
CA GLN A 439 12.40 -27.38 -90.27
C GLN A 439 11.10 -27.35 -89.46
N ILE A 440 10.62 -26.19 -89.02
CA ILE A 440 9.32 -26.07 -88.34
C ILE A 440 8.19 -26.40 -89.32
N LYS A 441 8.28 -25.92 -90.56
CA LYS A 441 7.31 -26.22 -91.63
C LYS A 441 7.25 -27.72 -91.89
N ALA A 442 8.40 -28.38 -92.05
CA ALA A 442 8.49 -29.84 -92.18
C ALA A 442 7.88 -30.59 -90.98
N ASP A 443 8.22 -30.19 -89.74
CA ASP A 443 7.61 -30.75 -88.51
C ASP A 443 6.09 -30.57 -88.50
N SER A 444 5.58 -29.44 -89.01
CA SER A 444 4.15 -29.12 -89.02
C SER A 444 3.32 -29.95 -90.01
N GLU A 445 3.98 -30.55 -91.00
CA GLU A 445 3.37 -31.38 -92.04
C GLU A 445 3.65 -32.87 -91.85
N TYR A 446 4.64 -33.21 -91.01
CA TYR A 446 5.06 -34.58 -90.74
C TYR A 446 3.91 -35.44 -90.22
N GLN A 447 3.73 -36.60 -90.87
CA GLN A 447 2.78 -37.64 -90.49
C GLN A 447 3.49 -38.97 -90.40
N GLN A 448 3.24 -39.70 -89.32
CA GLN A 448 3.76 -41.04 -89.11
C GLN A 448 2.63 -42.04 -89.18
N ASN A 449 2.77 -43.07 -90.02
CA ASN A 449 1.87 -44.22 -90.00
C ASN A 449 2.23 -45.14 -88.82
N VAL A 450 1.33 -45.30 -87.86
CA VAL A 450 1.42 -46.25 -86.74
C VAL A 450 0.51 -47.47 -86.93
N GLY A 451 -0.21 -47.53 -88.04
CA GLY A 451 -1.00 -48.68 -88.47
C GLY A 451 -0.18 -49.66 -89.32
N THR A 452 -0.87 -50.59 -89.96
CA THR A 452 -0.26 -51.54 -90.91
C THR A 452 -0.21 -50.94 -92.31
N ALA A 453 0.39 -51.65 -93.27
CA ALA A 453 0.39 -51.22 -94.67
C ALA A 453 -1.04 -51.22 -95.28
N ASP A 454 -1.89 -52.13 -94.83
CA ASP A 454 -3.26 -52.31 -95.33
C ASP A 454 -4.28 -51.43 -94.58
N GLU A 455 -4.00 -51.07 -93.32
CA GLU A 455 -4.81 -50.18 -92.48
C GLU A 455 -3.93 -49.05 -91.90
N PRO A 456 -3.62 -48.01 -92.68
CA PRO A 456 -2.76 -46.94 -92.22
C PRO A 456 -3.47 -46.05 -91.18
N VAL A 457 -2.79 -45.79 -90.07
CA VAL A 457 -3.22 -44.86 -89.02
C VAL A 457 -2.18 -43.76 -88.90
N TYR A 458 -2.50 -42.56 -89.40
CA TYR A 458 -1.57 -41.43 -89.36
C TYR A 458 -1.72 -40.63 -88.08
N ILE A 459 -0.61 -40.47 -87.36
CA ILE A 459 -0.48 -39.53 -86.25
C ILE A 459 0.48 -38.40 -86.63
N LYS A 460 0.33 -37.24 -85.97
CA LYS A 460 1.20 -36.06 -86.16
C LYS A 460 1.98 -35.75 -84.87
N PRO A 461 2.97 -36.60 -84.50
CA PRO A 461 3.65 -36.49 -83.21
C PRO A 461 4.35 -35.14 -83.04
N GLU A 462 4.94 -34.61 -84.11
CA GLU A 462 5.65 -33.33 -84.07
C GLU A 462 4.69 -32.13 -83.96
N VAL A 463 3.48 -32.23 -84.51
CA VAL A 463 2.43 -31.23 -84.30
C VAL A 463 1.93 -31.26 -82.85
N THR A 464 1.68 -32.45 -82.29
CA THR A 464 1.25 -32.59 -80.89
C THR A 464 2.31 -32.07 -79.91
N ALA A 465 3.60 -32.28 -80.22
CA ALA A 465 4.70 -31.79 -79.38
C ALA A 465 5.00 -30.30 -79.59
N GLY A 466 4.85 -29.79 -80.82
CA GLY A 466 5.30 -28.46 -81.20
C GLY A 466 4.21 -27.39 -81.20
N GLU A 467 3.01 -27.68 -81.69
CA GLU A 467 1.97 -26.67 -81.87
C GLU A 467 1.37 -26.24 -80.53
N LEU A 468 1.36 -24.93 -80.27
CA LEU A 468 0.69 -24.34 -79.11
C LEU A 468 -0.60 -23.63 -79.51
N TRP A 469 -0.54 -22.93 -80.64
CA TRP A 469 -1.67 -22.23 -81.22
C TRP A 469 -1.49 -22.12 -82.73
N GLY A 470 -2.58 -22.19 -83.47
CA GLY A 470 -2.61 -22.02 -84.91
C GLY A 470 -3.89 -21.36 -85.37
N SER A 471 -3.79 -20.48 -86.35
CA SER A 471 -4.94 -19.86 -87.00
C SER A 471 -4.64 -19.55 -88.46
N GLY A 472 -5.71 -19.43 -89.24
CA GLY A 472 -5.64 -18.93 -90.61
C GLY A 472 -5.41 -17.42 -90.67
N PRO A 473 -5.77 -16.79 -91.80
CA PRO A 473 -5.58 -15.36 -92.01
C PRO A 473 -6.26 -14.51 -90.93
N GLY A 474 -5.60 -13.46 -90.47
CA GLY A 474 -6.21 -12.51 -89.52
C GLY A 474 -5.22 -11.57 -88.85
N LYS A 475 -5.74 -10.79 -87.91
CA LYS A 475 -5.02 -9.74 -87.16
C LYS A 475 -5.43 -9.73 -85.70
N GLY A 476 -4.52 -9.38 -84.81
CA GLY A 476 -4.85 -9.10 -83.40
C GLY A 476 -3.92 -9.68 -82.34
N ASP A 477 -4.36 -9.49 -81.10
CA ASP A 477 -3.69 -9.90 -79.86
C ASP A 477 -4.23 -11.23 -79.35
N TYR A 478 -3.32 -12.09 -78.88
CA TYR A 478 -3.64 -13.41 -78.38
C TYR A 478 -2.86 -13.68 -77.08
N ALA A 479 -3.44 -14.53 -76.23
CA ALA A 479 -2.83 -14.94 -74.98
C ALA A 479 -3.19 -16.40 -74.64
N GLY A 480 -2.30 -17.08 -73.92
CA GLY A 480 -2.53 -18.45 -73.47
C GLY A 480 -1.45 -18.91 -72.49
N SER A 481 -1.70 -20.01 -71.79
CA SER A 481 -0.71 -20.63 -70.90
C SER A 481 -0.17 -21.91 -71.53
N TYR A 482 1.14 -21.96 -71.71
CA TYR A 482 1.82 -23.04 -72.44
C TYR A 482 3.09 -23.49 -71.72
N GLY A 483 3.33 -24.81 -71.72
CA GLY A 483 4.52 -25.40 -71.12
C GLY A 483 5.67 -25.60 -72.09
N VAL A 484 6.90 -25.28 -71.71
CA VAL A 484 8.14 -25.62 -72.45
C VAL A 484 8.87 -26.78 -71.76
N ASN A 485 9.89 -27.35 -72.40
CA ASN A 485 10.74 -28.40 -71.79
C ASN A 485 12.14 -28.40 -72.41
N ASP A 486 13.03 -29.26 -71.91
CA ASP A 486 14.43 -29.29 -72.34
C ASP A 486 14.64 -29.62 -73.82
N SER A 487 13.73 -30.41 -74.41
CA SER A 487 13.83 -30.79 -75.83
C SER A 487 13.27 -29.73 -76.77
N ARG A 488 12.30 -28.94 -76.30
CA ARG A 488 11.69 -27.82 -77.04
C ARG A 488 11.57 -26.59 -76.11
N PRO A 489 12.70 -25.92 -75.83
CA PRO A 489 12.73 -24.84 -74.82
C PRO A 489 12.17 -23.53 -75.34
N ASP A 490 12.10 -23.34 -76.66
CA ASP A 490 11.85 -22.03 -77.27
C ASP A 490 10.37 -21.84 -77.64
N LEU A 491 9.84 -20.65 -77.38
CA LEU A 491 8.55 -20.17 -77.89
C LEU A 491 8.78 -19.36 -79.16
N THR A 492 8.28 -19.87 -80.28
CA THR A 492 8.50 -19.30 -81.61
C THR A 492 7.17 -18.91 -82.25
N LEU A 493 7.07 -17.65 -82.64
CA LEU A 493 6.00 -17.11 -83.47
C LEU A 493 6.45 -17.12 -84.93
N TRP A 494 5.74 -17.87 -85.77
CA TRP A 494 6.11 -18.05 -87.17
C TRP A 494 4.88 -18.08 -88.08
N VAL A 495 5.14 -17.84 -89.36
CA VAL A 495 4.13 -17.78 -90.43
C VAL A 495 4.61 -18.53 -91.66
N PHE A 496 3.67 -18.98 -92.48
CA PHE A 496 3.95 -19.42 -93.85
C PHE A 496 2.77 -19.16 -94.78
N ASN A 497 2.99 -19.25 -96.09
CA ASN A 497 1.96 -19.03 -97.11
C ASN A 497 1.64 -20.33 -97.86
N GLY A 498 0.43 -20.86 -97.68
CA GLY A 498 -0.02 -22.04 -98.42
C GLY A 498 -0.47 -21.76 -99.86
N GLY A 499 -0.43 -20.51 -100.32
CA GLY A 499 -0.90 -20.08 -101.63
C GLY A 499 0.18 -20.20 -102.72
N LEU A 500 -0.25 -20.34 -103.98
CA LEU A 500 0.64 -20.43 -105.15
C LEU A 500 1.09 -19.05 -105.66
N TRP A 501 0.42 -17.96 -105.27
CA TRP A 501 0.71 -16.58 -105.67
C TRP A 501 0.19 -15.60 -104.61
N GLY A 502 0.69 -14.35 -104.63
CA GLY A 502 0.24 -13.27 -103.74
C GLY A 502 1.08 -13.11 -102.46
N SER A 503 2.20 -12.38 -102.56
CA SER A 503 3.03 -11.99 -101.42
C SER A 503 2.31 -11.00 -100.50
N GLY A 504 2.67 -10.98 -99.22
CA GLY A 504 2.16 -9.97 -98.29
C GLY A 504 2.96 -9.92 -97.00
N THR A 505 2.77 -8.84 -96.25
CA THR A 505 3.57 -8.57 -95.06
C THR A 505 2.93 -9.17 -93.83
N ALA A 506 3.67 -10.05 -93.15
CA ALA A 506 3.33 -10.48 -91.81
C ALA A 506 4.03 -9.59 -90.79
N THR A 507 3.32 -9.17 -89.75
CA THR A 507 3.88 -8.36 -88.65
C THR A 507 3.56 -8.99 -87.30
N ALA A 508 4.52 -8.90 -86.38
CA ALA A 508 4.33 -9.22 -84.97
C ALA A 508 4.76 -8.00 -84.17
N ASN A 509 3.87 -7.40 -83.37
CA ASN A 509 4.22 -6.20 -82.61
C ASN A 509 4.98 -6.54 -81.32
N TYR A 510 4.68 -7.70 -80.74
CA TYR A 510 5.39 -8.22 -79.57
C TYR A 510 5.20 -9.73 -79.43
N LEU A 511 6.14 -10.35 -78.74
CA LEU A 511 6.00 -11.65 -78.09
C LEU A 511 6.47 -11.47 -76.64
N ARG A 512 5.59 -11.72 -75.67
CA ARG A 512 5.83 -11.52 -74.25
C ARG A 512 5.62 -12.82 -73.50
N VAL A 513 6.53 -13.13 -72.59
CA VAL A 513 6.46 -14.30 -71.74
C VAL A 513 6.46 -13.86 -70.29
N TRP A 514 5.44 -14.31 -69.57
CA TRP A 514 5.19 -14.01 -68.17
C TRP A 514 5.21 -15.29 -67.34
N THR A 515 5.42 -15.15 -66.04
CA THR A 515 5.15 -16.23 -65.10
C THR A 515 3.70 -16.68 -65.21
N ASN A 516 3.44 -17.99 -65.17
CA ASN A 516 2.05 -18.45 -65.17
C ASN A 516 1.36 -18.13 -63.83
N GLN A 517 2.10 -18.27 -62.73
CA GLN A 517 1.68 -17.85 -61.39
C GLN A 517 1.66 -16.32 -61.25
N VAL A 518 0.78 -15.87 -60.37
CA VAL A 518 0.60 -14.49 -59.95
C VAL A 518 1.23 -14.33 -58.56
N PHE A 519 1.89 -13.20 -58.31
CA PHE A 519 2.53 -12.92 -57.02
C PHE A 519 1.87 -11.76 -56.30
N ASP A 520 1.88 -11.85 -54.96
CA ASP A 520 1.45 -10.80 -54.05
C ASP A 520 2.52 -10.61 -52.96
N GLY A 521 3.47 -9.71 -53.22
CA GLY A 521 4.64 -9.48 -52.39
C GLY A 521 5.88 -9.03 -53.19
N LEU A 522 7.03 -9.06 -52.53
CA LEU A 522 8.34 -8.93 -53.15
C LEU A 522 8.78 -10.27 -53.70
N VAL A 523 9.06 -10.34 -55.00
CA VAL A 523 9.69 -11.49 -55.66
C VAL A 523 11.19 -11.21 -55.74
N LEU A 524 11.95 -11.89 -54.89
CA LEU A 524 13.40 -11.78 -54.78
C LEU A 524 14.04 -12.92 -55.56
N THR A 525 15.09 -12.66 -56.33
CA THR A 525 15.81 -13.70 -57.07
C THR A 525 17.32 -13.54 -56.94
N ASP A 526 18.02 -14.65 -56.72
CA ASP A 526 19.46 -14.72 -56.90
C ASP A 526 19.79 -15.17 -58.32
N GLY A 527 20.01 -14.18 -59.19
CA GLY A 527 20.18 -14.37 -60.62
C GLY A 527 18.99 -15.10 -61.22
N ASP A 528 19.27 -16.22 -61.87
CA ASP A 528 18.28 -17.11 -62.47
C ASP A 528 18.26 -18.50 -61.80
N ALA A 529 18.87 -18.63 -60.61
CA ALA A 529 19.08 -19.91 -59.93
C ALA A 529 18.03 -20.21 -58.85
N SER A 530 17.61 -19.20 -58.08
CA SER A 530 16.61 -19.37 -57.02
C SER A 530 15.73 -18.12 -56.86
N PHE A 531 14.58 -18.30 -56.23
CA PHE A 531 13.70 -17.19 -55.85
C PHE A 531 13.10 -17.38 -54.46
N HIS A 532 12.74 -16.25 -53.84
CA HIS A 532 12.00 -16.19 -52.59
C HIS A 532 10.91 -15.12 -52.69
N VAL A 533 9.74 -15.38 -52.09
CA VAL A 533 8.61 -14.45 -52.10
C VAL A 533 8.35 -13.98 -50.69
N VAL A 534 8.43 -12.67 -50.49
CA VAL A 534 8.11 -12.02 -49.22
C VAL A 534 6.76 -11.34 -49.34
N GLY A 535 5.75 -11.85 -48.64
CA GLY A 535 4.38 -11.32 -48.69
C GLY A 535 4.28 -9.89 -48.13
N PHE A 536 3.29 -9.14 -48.60
CA PHE A 536 3.03 -7.81 -48.05
C PHE A 536 2.46 -7.87 -46.63
N GLN A 537 2.87 -6.91 -45.80
CA GLN A 537 2.40 -6.73 -44.45
C GLN A 537 2.21 -5.22 -44.20
N PRO A 538 1.13 -4.62 -44.71
CA PRO A 538 0.97 -3.16 -44.74
C PRO A 538 0.88 -2.52 -43.34
N GLU A 539 0.40 -3.27 -42.36
CA GLU A 539 0.26 -2.81 -40.96
C GLU A 539 1.40 -3.31 -40.05
N ALA A 540 2.42 -3.97 -40.61
CA ALA A 540 3.54 -4.47 -39.82
C ALA A 540 4.64 -3.42 -39.66
N TYR A 541 5.02 -3.22 -38.40
CA TYR A 541 6.18 -2.42 -38.01
C TYR A 541 7.13 -3.30 -37.22
N TYR A 542 8.42 -3.02 -37.34
CA TYR A 542 9.46 -3.83 -36.72
C TYR A 542 10.50 -2.96 -36.01
N LEU A 543 11.02 -3.46 -34.89
CA LEU A 543 12.25 -2.89 -34.32
C LEU A 543 13.40 -3.08 -35.29
N SER A 544 14.27 -2.08 -35.44
CA SER A 544 15.45 -2.19 -36.31
C SER A 544 16.42 -3.30 -35.87
N SER A 545 16.33 -3.76 -34.63
CA SER A 545 17.08 -4.91 -34.11
C SER A 545 16.43 -6.28 -34.38
N SER A 546 15.14 -6.32 -34.75
CA SER A 546 14.36 -7.57 -34.87
C SER A 546 14.37 -8.17 -36.28
N LYS A 547 14.30 -7.32 -37.31
CA LYS A 547 14.17 -7.73 -38.71
C LYS A 547 15.16 -6.97 -39.58
N ALA A 548 16.28 -7.61 -39.88
CA ALA A 548 17.34 -7.02 -40.68
C ALA A 548 17.03 -7.12 -42.18
N PHE A 549 17.29 -6.03 -42.89
CA PHE A 549 17.27 -6.05 -44.35
C PHE A 549 18.31 -5.10 -44.93
N THR A 550 18.75 -5.41 -46.15
CA THR A 550 19.47 -4.48 -47.00
C THR A 550 18.81 -4.52 -48.37
N ILE A 551 18.48 -3.37 -48.95
CA ILE A 551 17.95 -3.25 -50.32
C ILE A 551 18.71 -2.10 -50.97
N GLY A 552 19.58 -2.42 -51.92
CA GLY A 552 20.55 -1.45 -52.45
C GLY A 552 21.48 -0.94 -51.35
N GLY A 553 21.54 0.38 -51.18
CA GLY A 553 22.32 1.04 -50.12
C GLY A 553 21.55 1.28 -48.81
N THR A 554 20.27 0.95 -48.75
CA THR A 554 19.39 1.24 -47.60
C THR A 554 19.18 -0.02 -46.76
N ASN A 555 19.18 0.14 -45.44
CA ASN A 555 18.95 -0.92 -44.47
C ASN A 555 17.97 -0.48 -43.36
N GLN A 556 17.64 -1.38 -42.44
CA GLN A 556 16.70 -1.12 -41.35
C GLN A 556 17.11 -0.02 -40.38
N ASP A 557 18.38 0.36 -40.33
CA ASP A 557 18.90 1.43 -39.46
C ASP A 557 19.06 2.78 -40.18
N SER A 558 18.82 2.83 -41.49
CA SER A 558 18.94 4.04 -42.30
C SER A 558 17.95 5.12 -41.85
N ALA A 559 18.36 6.38 -41.81
CA ALA A 559 17.54 7.48 -41.28
C ALA A 559 16.21 7.71 -42.04
N SER A 560 16.16 7.35 -43.33
CA SER A 560 14.93 7.37 -44.12
C SER A 560 13.96 6.23 -43.78
N MET A 561 14.44 5.16 -43.13
CA MET A 561 13.67 3.96 -42.78
C MET A 561 13.28 3.94 -41.30
N LYS A 562 14.26 4.12 -40.41
CA LYS A 562 14.08 4.09 -38.96
C LYS A 562 13.56 5.42 -38.43
N ARG A 563 12.28 5.70 -38.68
CA ARG A 563 11.64 6.98 -38.37
C ARG A 563 10.66 6.91 -37.19
N TYR A 564 10.12 5.75 -36.89
CA TYR A 564 9.09 5.58 -35.85
C TYR A 564 9.70 5.28 -34.49
N LYS A 565 8.99 5.65 -33.44
CA LYS A 565 9.40 5.55 -32.04
C LYS A 565 8.56 4.51 -31.32
N SER A 566 9.22 3.71 -30.49
CA SER A 566 8.60 2.66 -29.69
C SER A 566 7.89 3.22 -28.47
N GLY A 567 6.60 2.93 -28.34
CA GLY A 567 5.85 3.20 -27.12
C GLY A 567 6.37 2.41 -25.91
N THR A 568 7.06 1.28 -26.12
CA THR A 568 7.77 0.56 -25.04
C THR A 568 8.92 1.39 -24.48
N ASP A 569 9.73 2.01 -25.35
CA ASP A 569 10.86 2.84 -24.91
C ASP A 569 10.39 4.04 -24.08
N PHE A 570 9.21 4.57 -24.40
CA PHE A 570 8.57 5.63 -23.63
C PHE A 570 7.95 5.11 -22.33
N TYR A 571 7.25 3.97 -22.38
CA TYR A 571 6.66 3.32 -21.21
C TYR A 571 7.70 3.01 -20.13
N ASP A 572 8.87 2.51 -20.52
CA ASP A 572 9.94 2.10 -19.61
C ASP A 572 10.57 3.27 -18.86
N ARG A 573 10.39 4.52 -19.35
CA ARG A 573 10.76 5.74 -18.59
C ARG A 573 9.94 5.94 -17.34
N PHE A 574 8.74 5.39 -17.29
CA PHE A 574 7.88 5.40 -16.11
C PHE A 574 8.12 4.17 -15.22
N SER A 575 9.25 3.45 -15.35
CA SER A 575 9.57 2.25 -14.56
C SER A 575 9.54 2.47 -13.04
N SER A 576 9.84 3.68 -12.56
CA SER A 576 9.71 4.06 -11.15
C SER A 576 8.26 4.19 -10.66
N VAL A 577 7.29 4.26 -11.57
CA VAL A 577 5.85 4.30 -11.27
C VAL A 577 5.32 2.86 -11.26
N PRO A 578 4.71 2.38 -10.16
CA PRO A 578 4.11 1.04 -10.12
C PRO A 578 2.99 0.84 -11.15
N VAL A 579 2.84 -0.40 -11.64
CA VAL A 579 1.66 -0.77 -12.45
C VAL A 579 0.41 -0.75 -11.54
N GLY A 580 -0.69 -0.23 -12.05
CA GLY A 580 -1.92 0.01 -11.30
C GLY A 580 -1.97 1.41 -10.67
N THR A 581 -0.88 2.18 -10.70
CA THR A 581 -0.90 3.59 -10.27
C THR A 581 -1.93 4.35 -11.08
N ASN A 582 -2.79 5.09 -10.38
CA ASN A 582 -3.81 5.95 -10.95
C ASN A 582 -3.88 7.20 -10.06
N SER A 583 -3.11 8.22 -10.41
CA SER A 583 -2.84 9.35 -9.51
C SER A 583 -2.74 10.67 -10.26
N ALA A 584 -3.13 11.74 -9.57
CA ALA A 584 -2.88 13.10 -10.01
C ALA A 584 -1.40 13.34 -10.31
N CYS A 585 -1.12 14.07 -11.38
CA CYS A 585 0.23 14.51 -11.71
C CYS A 585 0.22 15.86 -12.44
N SER A 586 1.38 16.49 -12.51
CA SER A 586 1.65 17.63 -13.40
C SER A 586 2.68 17.24 -14.45
N GLY A 587 2.89 18.09 -15.44
CA GLY A 587 3.89 17.91 -16.51
C GLY A 587 3.25 17.98 -17.89
N ALA A 588 4.08 17.74 -18.92
CA ALA A 588 3.63 17.78 -20.31
C ALA A 588 4.34 16.71 -21.13
N ILE A 589 3.61 16.11 -22.04
CA ILE A 589 4.11 15.14 -23.00
C ILE A 589 3.80 15.60 -24.42
N ARG A 590 4.46 15.00 -25.41
CA ARG A 590 4.14 15.16 -26.82
C ARG A 590 3.99 13.78 -27.44
N VAL A 591 2.87 13.56 -28.12
CA VAL A 591 2.52 12.30 -28.77
C VAL A 591 2.12 12.63 -30.21
N ASP A 592 2.79 12.03 -31.18
CA ASP A 592 2.56 12.24 -32.62
C ASP A 592 2.58 13.71 -33.04
N GLY A 593 3.51 14.47 -32.43
CA GLY A 593 3.73 15.89 -32.67
C GLY A 593 2.81 16.82 -31.90
N ILE A 594 1.80 16.29 -31.18
CA ILE A 594 0.81 17.08 -30.46
C ILE A 594 1.21 17.19 -28.98
N PRO A 595 1.41 18.42 -28.44
CA PRO A 595 1.71 18.62 -27.03
C PRO A 595 0.46 18.48 -26.15
N HIS A 596 0.63 17.92 -24.96
CA HIS A 596 -0.42 17.62 -24.01
C HIS A 596 0.04 17.95 -22.59
N ALA A 597 -0.64 18.90 -21.94
CA ALA A 597 -0.50 19.11 -20.51
C ALA A 597 -1.20 17.97 -19.75
N VAL A 598 -0.52 17.34 -18.82
CA VAL A 598 -1.00 16.17 -18.09
C VAL A 598 -1.48 16.59 -16.70
N THR A 599 -2.67 16.12 -16.33
CA THR A 599 -3.31 16.37 -15.03
C THR A 599 -3.44 15.11 -14.18
N ARG A 600 -3.34 13.94 -14.80
CA ARG A 600 -3.37 12.63 -14.15
C ARG A 600 -2.67 11.60 -15.03
N LEU A 601 -2.07 10.60 -14.39
CA LEU A 601 -1.49 9.43 -15.04
C LEU A 601 -2.14 8.16 -14.46
N ARG A 602 -2.58 7.27 -15.35
CA ARG A 602 -2.84 5.87 -15.04
C ARG A 602 -1.82 4.99 -15.76
N LYS A 603 -1.16 4.11 -15.03
CA LYS A 603 -0.21 3.14 -15.57
C LYS A 603 -0.83 1.74 -15.54
N ASP A 604 -1.16 1.22 -16.71
CA ASP A 604 -1.59 -0.17 -16.90
C ASP A 604 -0.37 -1.04 -17.25
N ALA A 605 -0.52 -2.36 -17.35
CA ALA A 605 0.60 -3.27 -17.64
C ALA A 605 1.15 -3.09 -19.08
N ASP A 606 0.28 -2.73 -20.01
CA ASP A 606 0.53 -2.65 -21.45
C ASP A 606 0.53 -1.20 -21.98
N ARG A 607 0.16 -0.21 -21.17
CA ARG A 607 0.04 1.19 -21.61
C ARG A 607 0.12 2.22 -20.48
N LEU A 608 0.41 3.45 -20.87
CA LEU A 608 0.21 4.66 -20.08
C LEU A 608 -1.03 5.38 -20.59
N VAL A 609 -1.85 5.88 -19.67
CA VAL A 609 -3.01 6.72 -19.96
C VAL A 609 -2.83 8.06 -19.26
N PHE A 610 -2.63 9.10 -20.06
CA PHE A 610 -2.46 10.47 -19.60
C PHE A 610 -3.77 11.23 -19.76
N PHE A 611 -4.19 11.97 -18.74
CA PHE A 611 -5.42 12.76 -18.80
C PHE A 611 -5.07 14.25 -18.96
N THR A 612 -5.65 14.91 -19.97
CA THR A 612 -5.32 16.31 -20.32
C THR A 612 -6.42 17.30 -19.93
N GLY A 613 -7.32 16.91 -19.03
CA GLY A 613 -8.49 17.68 -18.61
C GLY A 613 -9.70 17.52 -19.54
N THR A 614 -9.49 17.43 -20.85
CA THR A 614 -10.56 17.27 -21.87
C THR A 614 -10.59 15.89 -22.52
N GLN A 615 -9.48 15.15 -22.50
CA GLN A 615 -9.37 13.84 -23.15
C GLN A 615 -8.35 12.92 -22.45
N GLU A 616 -8.37 11.66 -22.84
CA GLU A 616 -7.34 10.67 -22.51
C GLU A 616 -6.38 10.50 -23.70
N VAL A 617 -5.08 10.49 -23.42
CA VAL A 617 -4.01 10.24 -24.39
C VAL A 617 -3.33 8.93 -24.00
N HIS A 618 -3.36 7.96 -24.90
CA HIS A 618 -2.89 6.60 -24.62
C HIS A 618 -1.54 6.37 -25.32
N VAL A 619 -0.56 5.87 -24.58
CA VAL A 619 0.71 5.40 -25.14
C VAL A 619 0.84 3.92 -24.79
N ARG A 620 0.69 3.05 -25.79
CA ARG A 620 0.78 1.59 -25.60
C ARG A 620 2.21 1.11 -25.78
N LYS A 621 2.57 0.02 -25.11
CA LYS A 621 3.81 -0.71 -25.40
C LYS A 621 3.78 -1.18 -26.85
N PHE A 622 4.93 -1.09 -27.50
CA PHE A 622 5.10 -1.55 -28.87
C PHE A 622 5.01 -3.08 -28.95
N VAL A 623 4.27 -3.59 -29.94
CA VAL A 623 4.17 -5.02 -30.24
C VAL A 623 4.76 -5.28 -31.63
N ASP A 624 5.86 -6.02 -31.66
CA ASP A 624 6.64 -6.28 -32.87
C ASP A 624 5.81 -7.02 -33.94
N GLY A 625 5.90 -6.56 -35.18
CA GLY A 625 5.08 -7.05 -36.31
C GLY A 625 3.67 -6.45 -36.40
N THR A 626 3.33 -5.44 -35.58
CA THR A 626 2.01 -4.78 -35.60
C THR A 626 2.15 -3.26 -35.60
N ASP A 627 1.04 -2.54 -35.75
CA ASP A 627 0.95 -1.09 -35.64
C ASP A 627 0.74 -0.60 -34.19
N ILE A 628 0.62 -1.52 -33.23
CA ILE A 628 0.34 -1.20 -31.82
C ILE A 628 1.56 -0.57 -31.17
N GLY A 629 1.38 0.62 -30.57
CA GLY A 629 2.44 1.31 -29.83
C GLY A 629 3.51 1.93 -30.73
N VAL A 630 3.19 2.16 -32.00
CA VAL A 630 4.04 2.86 -32.97
C VAL A 630 3.66 4.34 -32.99
N HIS A 631 4.66 5.21 -32.86
CA HIS A 631 4.44 6.66 -32.87
C HIS A 631 5.43 7.38 -33.77
N THR A 632 5.00 8.48 -34.37
CA THR A 632 5.85 9.38 -35.18
C THR A 632 6.67 10.32 -34.30
N ASP A 633 6.14 10.69 -33.13
CA ASP A 633 6.85 11.46 -32.12
C ASP A 633 6.41 11.10 -30.70
N LEU A 634 7.36 11.04 -29.77
CA LEU A 634 7.13 10.73 -28.36
C LEU A 634 8.16 11.46 -27.50
N ALA A 635 7.68 12.33 -26.60
CA ALA A 635 8.53 13.06 -25.68
C ALA A 635 7.81 13.41 -24.37
N ILE A 636 8.56 13.46 -23.26
CA ILE A 636 8.20 14.14 -22.02
C ILE A 636 8.82 15.52 -22.13
N THR A 637 8.00 16.52 -22.46
CA THR A 637 8.46 17.89 -22.72
C THR A 637 8.67 18.66 -21.43
N ASP A 638 7.82 18.45 -20.44
CA ASP A 638 8.00 18.93 -19.06
C ASP A 638 7.95 17.73 -18.10
N PRO A 639 8.80 17.68 -17.05
CA PRO A 639 8.85 16.55 -16.13
C PRO A 639 7.46 16.17 -15.59
N VAL A 640 7.14 14.88 -15.63
CA VAL A 640 5.89 14.37 -15.08
C VAL A 640 6.09 14.10 -13.59
N VAL A 641 5.39 14.84 -12.73
CA VAL A 641 5.53 14.75 -11.27
C VAL A 641 4.25 14.19 -10.67
N LEU A 642 4.31 12.97 -10.12
CA LEU A 642 3.17 12.33 -9.43
C LEU A 642 3.12 12.78 -7.97
N GLY A 643 1.95 13.18 -7.46
CA GLY A 643 1.76 13.46 -6.02
C GLY A 643 2.02 14.90 -5.55
N ALA A 644 2.37 15.82 -6.45
CA ALA A 644 2.44 17.25 -6.13
C ALA A 644 1.15 17.96 -6.59
N MET A 645 0.04 17.75 -5.89
CA MET A 645 -1.04 18.74 -5.92
C MET A 645 -0.86 19.65 -4.71
N ASP A 646 -0.60 20.93 -4.97
CA ASP A 646 -0.48 21.95 -3.95
C ASP A 646 -1.80 22.03 -3.16
N GLY A 647 -1.77 21.64 -1.88
CA GLY A 647 -2.89 21.77 -0.94
C GLY A 647 -4.17 20.96 -1.24
N GLY A 648 -4.12 19.87 -2.01
CA GLY A 648 -5.32 19.09 -2.38
C GLY A 648 -5.52 17.80 -1.56
N ILE A 649 -6.75 17.56 -1.08
CA ILE A 649 -7.21 16.24 -0.60
C ILE A 649 -7.96 15.54 -1.74
N GLU A 650 -7.43 14.41 -2.22
CA GLU A 650 -8.14 13.53 -3.18
C GLU A 650 -9.07 12.60 -2.38
N SER A 651 -10.25 13.11 -2.00
CA SER A 651 -11.31 12.26 -1.40
C SER A 651 -12.23 11.76 -2.49
N MET A 652 -12.43 10.44 -2.52
CA MET A 652 -13.28 9.78 -3.51
C MET A 652 -14.78 9.99 -3.21
N TRP A 653 -15.14 10.25 -1.95
CA TRP A 653 -16.52 10.40 -1.46
C TRP A 653 -16.54 11.39 -0.28
N VAL A 654 -17.39 12.41 -0.36
CA VAL A 654 -17.75 13.26 0.80
C VAL A 654 -19.24 13.00 1.06
N VAL A 655 -19.54 12.33 2.18
CA VAL A 655 -20.91 12.11 2.62
C VAL A 655 -21.17 13.06 3.79
N PRO A 656 -21.84 14.21 3.56
CA PRO A 656 -22.25 15.07 4.65
C PRO A 656 -23.27 14.33 5.53
N TRP A 657 -22.99 14.22 6.82
CA TRP A 657 -23.88 13.57 7.78
C TRP A 657 -24.64 14.65 8.55
N ALA A 658 -25.93 14.81 8.19
CA ALA A 658 -26.92 15.78 8.72
C ALA A 658 -27.13 17.07 7.91
N HIS A 659 -28.24 17.76 8.23
CA HIS A 659 -28.63 19.05 7.67
C HIS A 659 -27.80 20.18 8.31
N ALA A 660 -26.57 20.39 7.83
CA ALA A 660 -25.70 21.46 8.27
C ALA A 660 -25.04 22.17 7.07
N THR A 661 -24.62 23.42 7.28
CA THR A 661 -23.79 24.16 6.32
C THR A 661 -22.34 23.69 6.44
N TYR A 662 -21.80 23.08 5.40
CA TYR A 662 -20.40 22.66 5.34
C TYR A 662 -19.62 23.63 4.46
N ASP A 663 -18.63 24.32 5.03
CA ASP A 663 -17.62 25.03 4.23
C ASP A 663 -16.63 23.99 3.67
N ILE A 664 -16.75 23.71 2.38
CA ILE A 664 -15.88 22.77 1.65
C ILE A 664 -14.60 23.45 1.12
N GLY A 665 -14.34 24.69 1.56
CA GLY A 665 -13.21 25.52 1.17
C GLY A 665 -13.42 26.25 -0.16
N GLN A 666 -12.75 27.40 -0.30
CA GLN A 666 -12.65 28.13 -1.58
C GLN A 666 -11.48 27.58 -2.39
N THR A 667 -11.64 26.42 -3.04
CA THR A 667 -10.61 25.95 -3.98
C THR A 667 -10.88 26.49 -5.38
N LEU A 668 -9.83 26.96 -6.06
CA LEU A 668 -9.86 27.41 -7.46
C LEU A 668 -10.19 26.28 -8.48
N LYS A 669 -10.45 25.04 -8.03
CA LYS A 669 -10.74 23.90 -8.92
C LYS A 669 -12.00 23.13 -8.51
N ARG A 670 -12.68 22.64 -9.55
CA ARG A 670 -14.03 22.07 -9.51
C ARG A 670 -14.03 20.63 -8.99
N PHE A 671 -14.97 20.29 -8.12
CA PHE A 671 -15.33 18.90 -7.82
C PHE A 671 -15.93 18.24 -9.08
N ARG A 672 -15.55 16.98 -9.37
CA ARG A 672 -16.07 16.25 -10.55
C ARG A 672 -17.52 15.78 -10.34
N SER A 673 -17.90 15.48 -9.10
CA SER A 673 -19.26 15.04 -8.73
C SER A 673 -19.49 15.36 -7.26
N MET A 674 -20.66 15.89 -6.91
CA MET A 674 -21.10 16.12 -5.52
C MET A 674 -22.48 15.48 -5.37
N TYR A 675 -22.60 14.54 -4.43
CA TYR A 675 -23.88 13.89 -4.14
C TYR A 675 -24.46 14.51 -2.86
N LEU A 676 -25.58 15.21 -3.00
CA LEU A 676 -26.33 15.78 -1.89
C LEU A 676 -27.59 14.95 -1.70
N SER A 677 -27.72 14.26 -0.56
CA SER A 677 -28.95 13.56 -0.19
C SER A 677 -29.80 14.45 0.71
N GLY A 678 -31.05 14.75 0.32
CA GLY A 678 -32.02 15.53 1.11
C GLY A 678 -32.76 16.60 0.32
N GLU A 679 -33.71 17.28 0.96
CA GLU A 679 -34.43 18.43 0.40
C GLU A 679 -33.49 19.66 0.39
N MET A 680 -33.15 20.15 -0.81
CA MET A 680 -32.28 21.32 -0.95
C MET A 680 -33.11 22.60 -0.77
N VAL A 681 -32.97 23.28 0.37
CA VAL A 681 -33.74 24.48 0.70
C VAL A 681 -33.30 25.66 -0.19
N SER A 682 -34.26 26.36 -0.81
CA SER A 682 -33.98 27.57 -1.60
C SER A 682 -33.09 28.56 -0.82
N GLY A 683 -31.92 28.90 -1.37
CA GLY A 683 -30.96 29.83 -0.78
C GLY A 683 -29.77 29.18 -0.07
N SER A 684 -29.69 27.85 0.02
CA SER A 684 -28.57 27.13 0.65
C SER A 684 -27.31 27.00 -0.22
N VAL A 685 -27.36 27.49 -1.48
CA VAL A 685 -26.19 27.59 -2.38
C VAL A 685 -26.02 29.07 -2.74
N GLN A 686 -24.98 29.70 -2.18
CA GLN A 686 -24.67 31.10 -2.52
C GLN A 686 -24.07 31.13 -3.93
N THR A 687 -24.82 31.68 -4.88
CA THR A 687 -24.54 31.65 -6.33
C THR A 687 -23.34 32.48 -6.78
N GLY A 688 -22.53 33.01 -5.86
CA GLY A 688 -21.41 33.88 -6.18
C GLY A 688 -20.27 33.21 -6.95
N THR A 689 -20.18 31.87 -6.97
CA THR A 689 -19.06 31.17 -7.63
C THR A 689 -19.43 29.77 -8.14
N VAL A 690 -20.68 29.53 -8.55
CA VAL A 690 -21.04 28.30 -9.27
C VAL A 690 -21.37 28.65 -10.72
N GLY A 691 -20.33 28.76 -11.55
CA GLY A 691 -20.48 28.83 -13.00
C GLY A 691 -20.85 27.47 -13.57
N ALA A 692 -22.07 26.99 -13.30
CA ALA A 692 -22.63 25.81 -13.94
C ALA A 692 -23.72 26.24 -14.91
N THR A 693 -23.41 26.17 -16.20
CA THR A 693 -24.42 26.15 -17.25
C THR A 693 -25.24 24.87 -17.03
N THR A 694 -26.51 25.03 -16.65
CA THR A 694 -27.54 23.98 -16.55
C THR A 694 -27.56 23.19 -15.22
N VAL A 695 -28.37 23.66 -14.26
CA VAL A 695 -28.97 22.79 -13.24
C VAL A 695 -30.26 22.21 -13.84
N ASN A 696 -30.25 20.94 -14.22
CA ASN A 696 -31.44 20.27 -14.75
C ASN A 696 -32.29 19.74 -13.58
N ALA A 697 -33.10 20.62 -12.99
CA ALA A 697 -34.10 20.23 -12.00
C ALA A 697 -35.33 19.66 -12.73
N THR A 698 -35.47 18.33 -12.75
CA THR A 698 -36.72 17.70 -13.25
C THR A 698 -37.26 16.59 -12.36
N THR A 699 -36.73 16.39 -11.15
CA THR A 699 -37.40 15.50 -10.19
C THR A 699 -37.28 16.04 -8.76
N VAL A 700 -38.19 16.94 -8.40
CA VAL A 700 -38.51 17.26 -6.99
C VAL A 700 -39.97 16.84 -6.80
N TRP A 701 -40.20 15.74 -6.08
CA TRP A 701 -41.54 15.34 -5.65
C TRP A 701 -41.86 16.08 -4.36
N GLY A 702 -42.66 17.15 -4.46
CA GLY A 702 -43.29 17.76 -3.29
C GLY A 702 -44.54 16.97 -2.92
N ALA A 703 -44.56 16.38 -1.73
CA ALA A 703 -45.77 15.79 -1.16
C ALA A 703 -46.76 16.91 -0.82
N VAL A 704 -47.89 16.95 -1.53
CA VAL A 704 -49.05 17.78 -1.14
C VAL A 704 -49.94 16.91 -0.27
N ALA A 705 -50.02 17.24 1.01
CA ALA A 705 -50.93 16.63 1.97
C ALA A 705 -52.39 17.03 1.70
N ASN A 706 -53.30 16.07 1.90
CA ASN A 706 -54.60 16.32 2.52
C ASN A 706 -54.60 15.62 3.87
#